data_AF-A0A9P3LHD9-F1
#
_entry.id   AF-A0A9P3LHD9-F1
#
_cell.length_a   1.000
_cell.length_b   1.000
_cell.length_c   1.000
_cell.angle_alpha   90.00
_cell.angle_beta   90.00
_cell.angle_gamma   90.00
#
_symmetry.space_group_name_H-M   'P 1'
#
loop_
_entity.id
_entity.type
_entity.pdbx_description
1 polymer ?
#
loop_
_entity_poly.entity_id
_entity_poly.type
_entity_poly.pdbx_seq_one_letter_code
_entity_poly.pdbx_strand_id
1 'polypeptide(L)'
;MARRSPSVSLNDPVRSAGGALTDLSINQRAIQDMIDRVARPASSASVISNGAEMQLQQLLLQNDRLQSRLDALEDENKRLLSSLGTAEASVSSLNARLASLKQEREQGQSRTSELEASARASERSLSEKESTIEALQRQLEQSVQDIEKAKGDGEARLRDLQSKLDDKEVLAAQLKELIDAKEGQQSENDAVLDAKNAEIAVLEARVQKAYAELEEERRELGGQVDELRKAGQASHFGETIALYEERLSAADQRRYEMEDFIASLQEQLQAQARPVSPSTMARQATTALEIDNESLREQVQHLQKKLGTFEDLLEDARAATEREENAGRERLMQYKEREDAIRQELLESQKEIERVVKSEEGARARVAEIEEALRENTVALENARAEIEGLRAEIADLEGIAVAAGAIKSPQRMPRPLNGEYELIKAEKTDLERTCKERELELARERENAATLRIQLEERNAELETIRKKLNREQSVNGAEEVKKSSVTASPSKQDLYAAREEIKGLKHIIQELQLENTKAAQRTKVLESENKLLLSEADQLREDMKTLEDNVEQTLLREEQALEAEEAALNGEPDDLAALQKTMREMKGKYESELEQMRKRLSEAEMKSARAVHDLNKEIGELESLIESKIYREDELEREVSRLQERLAKSQKKSSKGPSEDARSSATPSLSSVSSSISSRPDSAMSDSASRSGGEDVCEICDKPGHDIFTCDLLKEDRPLSVGSASDFLKKSAIDDLFCEDCEEHGHTAANCPHSLDVF
;
A
#
# COMPACT_ATOMS: atom_id res chain seq x y z
N MET A 1 -1.09 0.29 -47.20
CA MET A 1 -0.82 0.63 -48.62
C MET A 1 -0.49 2.11 -48.72
N ALA A 2 0.72 2.49 -49.15
CA ALA A 2 1.07 3.87 -49.51
C ALA A 2 2.22 3.84 -50.54
N ARG A 3 2.28 4.86 -51.41
CA ARG A 3 3.08 4.80 -52.66
C ARG A 3 4.53 5.25 -52.42
N ARG A 4 5.50 4.49 -52.94
CA ARG A 4 6.88 4.95 -53.09
C ARG A 4 6.98 5.84 -54.34
N SER A 5 7.44 7.07 -54.16
CA SER A 5 7.86 7.95 -55.26
C SER A 5 9.32 7.64 -55.66
N PRO A 6 9.66 7.58 -56.95
CA PRO A 6 11.05 7.40 -57.39
C PRO A 6 11.80 8.74 -57.39
N SER A 7 12.96 8.79 -56.76
CA SER A 7 13.89 9.91 -56.87
C SER A 7 14.56 9.91 -58.25
N VAL A 8 14.36 10.98 -59.01
CA VAL A 8 15.00 11.17 -60.32
C VAL A 8 16.43 11.69 -60.11
N SER A 9 17.41 10.84 -60.38
CA SER A 9 18.83 11.21 -60.35
C SER A 9 19.20 12.05 -61.58
N LEU A 10 19.18 13.38 -61.43
CA LEU A 10 19.75 14.31 -62.42
C LEU A 10 21.26 14.46 -62.17
N ASN A 11 22.02 13.48 -62.63
CA ASN A 11 23.49 13.52 -62.60
C ASN A 11 24.04 13.25 -64.01
N ASP A 12 23.76 14.17 -64.93
CA ASP A 12 24.33 14.18 -66.27
C ASP A 12 25.73 14.84 -66.22
N PRO A 13 26.81 14.14 -66.58
CA PRO A 13 28.14 14.73 -66.59
C PRO A 13 28.26 15.73 -67.75
N VAL A 14 28.59 16.98 -67.41
CA VAL A 14 28.89 18.05 -68.39
C VAL A 14 29.94 17.55 -69.39
N ARG A 15 29.51 17.32 -70.64
CA ARG A 15 30.42 17.02 -71.76
C ARG A 15 31.36 18.20 -71.97
N SER A 16 32.62 18.01 -71.58
CA SER A 16 33.70 18.97 -71.80
C SER A 16 33.88 19.23 -73.30
N ALA A 17 33.55 20.43 -73.76
CA ALA A 17 33.67 20.87 -75.15
C ALA A 17 35.12 21.25 -75.52
N GLY A 18 36.05 20.31 -75.33
CA GLY A 18 37.49 20.48 -75.63
C GLY A 18 37.85 20.22 -77.10
N GLY A 19 37.14 20.83 -78.05
CA GLY A 19 37.18 20.43 -79.48
C GLY A 19 37.18 21.56 -80.51
N ALA A 20 37.72 22.74 -80.19
CA ALA A 20 37.65 23.93 -81.07
C ALA A 20 38.99 24.69 -81.25
N LEU A 21 40.14 24.05 -80.98
CA LEU A 21 41.48 24.67 -81.14
C LEU A 21 42.33 24.08 -82.27
N THR A 22 41.87 23.01 -82.95
CA THR A 22 42.61 22.38 -84.05
C THR A 22 42.48 23.13 -85.38
N ASP A 23 41.30 23.68 -85.70
CA ASP A 23 41.04 24.30 -87.01
C ASP A 23 41.73 25.66 -87.23
N LEU A 24 42.04 26.39 -86.15
CA LEU A 24 42.83 27.63 -86.24
C LEU A 24 44.29 27.36 -86.64
N SER A 25 44.88 26.25 -86.20
CA SER A 25 46.27 25.90 -86.56
C SER A 25 46.42 25.46 -88.02
N ILE A 26 45.35 24.89 -88.60
CA ILE A 26 45.32 24.45 -90.00
C ILE A 26 45.17 25.66 -90.93
N ASN A 27 44.28 26.60 -90.62
CA ASN A 27 44.10 27.82 -91.41
C ASN A 27 45.31 28.77 -91.33
N GLN A 28 46.00 28.85 -90.19
CA GLN A 28 47.21 29.68 -90.07
C GLN A 28 48.36 29.17 -90.95
N ARG A 29 48.42 27.86 -91.24
CA ARG A 29 49.37 27.28 -92.21
C ARG A 29 49.02 27.61 -93.66
N ALA A 30 47.73 27.58 -94.01
CA ALA A 30 47.25 27.88 -95.36
C ALA A 30 47.45 29.35 -95.80
N ILE A 31 47.45 30.29 -94.84
CA ILE A 31 47.72 31.70 -95.12
C ILE A 31 49.22 31.95 -95.32
N GLN A 32 50.09 31.29 -94.54
CA GLN A 32 51.54 31.44 -94.68
C GLN A 32 52.03 30.96 -96.06
N ASP A 33 51.47 29.85 -96.58
CA ASP A 33 51.85 29.24 -97.86
C ASP A 33 51.40 30.06 -99.10
N MET A 34 50.49 31.03 -98.93
CA MET A 34 50.11 31.98 -99.98
C MET A 34 50.98 33.24 -100.01
N ILE A 35 51.57 33.65 -98.88
CA ILE A 35 52.39 34.87 -98.78
C ILE A 35 53.74 34.69 -99.52
N ASP A 36 54.32 33.48 -99.49
CA ASP A 36 55.58 33.17 -100.19
C ASP A 36 55.46 33.06 -101.73
N ARG A 37 54.27 33.25 -102.31
CA ARG A 37 54.03 33.08 -103.77
C ARG A 37 53.89 34.38 -104.58
N VAL A 38 53.93 35.57 -103.98
CA VAL A 38 53.59 36.84 -104.67
C VAL A 38 54.73 37.89 -104.67
N ALA A 39 55.97 37.44 -104.85
CA ALA A 39 57.14 38.32 -104.98
C ALA A 39 57.93 38.07 -106.30
N ARG A 40 57.31 38.35 -107.44
CA ARG A 40 57.97 38.48 -108.76
C ARG A 40 57.32 39.58 -109.60
N PRO A 41 58.10 40.60 -110.01
CA PRO A 41 57.94 41.23 -111.31
C PRO A 41 59.17 40.95 -112.19
N ALA A 42 58.93 40.56 -113.44
CA ALA A 42 59.99 40.37 -114.43
C ALA A 42 60.38 41.68 -115.11
N SER A 43 61.64 41.77 -115.55
CA SER A 43 62.18 42.87 -116.34
C SER A 43 61.53 42.97 -117.73
N SER A 44 61.50 44.16 -118.31
CA SER A 44 61.47 44.40 -119.77
C SER A 44 62.06 45.78 -120.08
N ALA A 45 62.71 45.91 -121.23
CA ALA A 45 63.64 47.01 -121.54
C ALA A 45 63.39 47.62 -122.95
N SER A 46 64.10 48.73 -123.22
CA SER A 46 64.36 49.37 -124.54
C SER A 46 63.11 49.95 -125.27
N VAL A 47 63.17 50.84 -126.28
CA VAL A 47 64.24 51.29 -127.21
C VAL A 47 64.19 52.83 -127.46
N ILE A 48 65.31 53.37 -127.97
CA ILE A 48 65.62 54.76 -128.40
C ILE A 48 64.76 55.27 -129.59
N SER A 49 64.46 56.58 -129.65
CA SER A 49 64.39 57.35 -130.92
C SER A 49 64.49 58.87 -130.70
N ASN A 50 65.07 59.58 -131.68
CA ASN A 50 65.39 61.01 -131.64
C ASN A 50 64.18 61.91 -132.00
N GLY A 51 64.02 63.03 -131.28
CA GLY A 51 62.97 64.03 -131.56
C GLY A 51 63.10 65.31 -130.72
N ALA A 52 64.32 65.83 -130.58
CA ALA A 52 64.71 66.82 -129.56
C ALA A 52 64.18 68.25 -129.79
N GLU A 53 62.87 68.43 -129.67
CA GLU A 53 62.21 69.65 -129.20
C GLU A 53 60.76 69.34 -128.80
N MET A 54 60.06 68.54 -129.60
CA MET A 54 58.75 67.97 -129.24
C MET A 54 58.85 67.00 -128.05
N GLN A 55 59.99 66.31 -127.90
CA GLN A 55 60.25 65.37 -126.81
C GLN A 55 60.36 66.04 -125.43
N LEU A 56 60.72 67.33 -125.35
CA LEU A 56 60.71 68.09 -124.09
C LEU A 56 59.28 68.42 -123.65
N GLN A 57 58.42 68.83 -124.58
CA GLN A 57 57.01 69.07 -124.31
C GLN A 57 56.25 67.76 -124.00
N GLN A 58 56.66 66.65 -124.62
CA GLN A 58 56.16 65.32 -124.28
C GLN A 58 56.68 64.83 -122.92
N LEU A 59 57.92 65.15 -122.52
CA LEU A 59 58.46 64.88 -121.18
C LEU A 59 57.79 65.74 -120.10
N LEU A 60 57.42 66.99 -120.40
CA LEU A 60 56.62 67.84 -119.52
C LEU A 60 55.20 67.27 -119.37
N LEU A 61 54.51 66.95 -120.47
CA LEU A 61 53.20 66.24 -120.42
C LEU A 61 53.28 64.87 -119.73
N GLN A 62 54.42 64.18 -119.80
CA GLN A 62 54.65 62.92 -119.10
C GLN A 62 54.96 63.16 -117.61
N ASN A 63 55.66 64.23 -117.25
CA ASN A 63 55.80 64.68 -115.86
C ASN A 63 54.43 65.07 -115.30
N ASP A 64 53.68 65.93 -115.98
CA ASP A 64 52.33 66.32 -115.57
C ASP A 64 51.41 65.09 -115.40
N ARG A 65 51.53 64.06 -116.27
CA ARG A 65 50.83 62.77 -116.11
C ARG A 65 51.34 61.91 -114.96
N LEU A 66 52.63 61.94 -114.65
CA LEU A 66 53.21 61.22 -113.50
C LEU A 66 52.92 61.94 -112.19
N GLN A 67 52.85 63.27 -112.22
CA GLN A 67 52.60 64.15 -111.08
C GLN A 67 51.13 64.15 -110.74
N SER A 68 50.22 64.33 -111.71
CA SER A 68 48.78 64.08 -111.50
C SER A 68 48.46 62.64 -111.09
N ARG A 69 49.26 61.65 -111.52
CA ARG A 69 49.16 60.27 -111.00
C ARG A 69 49.72 60.11 -109.58
N LEU A 70 50.78 60.83 -109.21
CA LEU A 70 51.29 60.87 -107.84
C LEU A 70 50.29 61.55 -106.92
N ASP A 71 49.76 62.72 -107.29
CA ASP A 71 48.71 63.44 -106.56
C ASP A 71 47.47 62.55 -106.37
N ALA A 72 47.02 61.84 -107.42
CA ALA A 72 45.92 60.90 -107.33
C ALA A 72 46.22 59.71 -106.40
N LEU A 73 47.45 59.17 -106.44
CA LEU A 73 47.89 58.10 -105.53
C LEU A 73 48.07 58.60 -104.09
N GLU A 74 48.50 59.84 -103.88
CA GLU A 74 48.60 60.46 -102.57
C GLU A 74 47.22 60.73 -101.97
N ASP A 75 46.27 61.22 -102.76
CA ASP A 75 44.89 61.41 -102.33
C ASP A 75 44.15 60.07 -102.13
N GLU A 76 44.44 59.05 -102.94
CA GLU A 76 44.01 57.68 -102.68
C GLU A 76 44.62 57.15 -101.38
N ASN A 77 45.90 57.38 -101.11
CA ASN A 77 46.56 56.95 -99.89
C ASN A 77 46.03 57.71 -98.66
N LYS A 78 45.78 59.03 -98.75
CA LYS A 78 45.08 59.82 -97.71
C LYS A 78 43.66 59.29 -97.45
N ARG A 79 42.93 58.89 -98.50
CA ARG A 79 41.60 58.25 -98.38
C ARG A 79 41.69 56.87 -97.74
N LEU A 80 42.69 56.06 -98.11
CA LEU A 80 42.93 54.74 -97.51
C LEU A 80 43.33 54.86 -96.04
N LEU A 81 44.19 55.80 -95.67
CA LEU A 81 44.54 56.12 -94.28
C LEU A 81 43.33 56.62 -93.48
N SER A 82 42.49 57.46 -94.08
CA SER A 82 41.23 57.91 -93.46
C SER A 82 40.26 56.74 -93.27
N SER A 83 40.13 55.87 -94.29
CA SER A 83 39.32 54.65 -94.23
C SER A 83 39.84 53.67 -93.18
N LEU A 84 41.17 53.51 -93.07
CA LEU A 84 41.83 52.70 -92.06
C LEU A 84 41.52 53.26 -90.66
N GLY A 85 41.68 54.57 -90.45
CA GLY A 85 41.31 55.22 -89.19
C GLY A 85 39.84 55.03 -88.82
N THR A 86 38.91 55.08 -89.78
CA THR A 86 37.49 54.77 -89.52
C THR A 86 37.25 53.29 -89.23
N ALA A 87 38.00 52.38 -89.86
CA ALA A 87 37.92 50.95 -89.60
C ALA A 87 38.51 50.61 -88.21
N GLU A 88 39.63 51.20 -87.83
CA GLU A 88 40.25 51.10 -86.51
C GLU A 88 39.32 51.66 -85.41
N ALA A 89 38.69 52.81 -85.65
CA ALA A 89 37.67 53.36 -84.74
C ALA A 89 36.46 52.41 -84.61
N SER A 90 35.99 51.81 -85.71
CA SER A 90 34.92 50.81 -85.71
C SER A 90 35.32 49.53 -84.95
N VAL A 91 36.55 49.02 -85.15
CA VAL A 91 37.08 47.85 -84.44
C VAL A 91 37.24 48.15 -82.95
N SER A 92 37.72 49.35 -82.59
CA SER A 92 37.82 49.79 -81.21
C SER A 92 36.44 49.89 -80.54
N SER A 93 35.44 50.43 -81.23
CA SER A 93 34.04 50.46 -80.78
C SER A 93 33.44 49.06 -80.60
N LEU A 94 33.68 48.14 -81.56
CA LEU A 94 33.25 46.74 -81.45
C LEU A 94 33.95 46.01 -80.31
N ASN A 95 35.25 46.25 -80.07
CA ASN A 95 35.99 45.70 -78.94
C ASN A 95 35.46 46.22 -77.60
N ALA A 96 35.16 47.51 -77.49
CA ALA A 96 34.53 48.08 -76.30
C ALA A 96 33.14 47.46 -76.04
N ARG A 97 32.33 47.26 -77.09
CA ARG A 97 31.03 46.57 -76.99
C ARG A 97 31.18 45.10 -76.60
N LEU A 98 32.17 44.40 -77.14
CA LEU A 98 32.48 43.01 -76.76
C LEU A 98 32.98 42.90 -75.32
N ALA A 99 33.71 43.90 -74.81
CA ALA A 99 34.09 43.98 -73.41
C ALA A 99 32.87 44.20 -72.51
N SER A 100 31.97 45.13 -72.86
CA SER A 100 30.69 45.33 -72.13
C SER A 100 29.86 44.04 -72.08
N LEU A 101 29.66 43.38 -73.22
CA LEU A 101 28.88 42.13 -73.29
C LEU A 101 29.54 40.97 -72.52
N LYS A 102 30.88 40.92 -72.43
CA LYS A 102 31.59 39.97 -71.55
C LYS A 102 31.35 40.29 -70.07
N GLN A 103 31.49 41.55 -69.68
CA GLN A 103 31.23 42.00 -68.31
C GLN A 103 29.77 41.75 -67.88
N GLU A 104 28.80 42.05 -68.75
CA GLU A 104 27.37 41.75 -68.53
C GLU A 104 27.12 40.24 -68.40
N ARG A 105 27.78 39.41 -69.21
CA ARG A 105 27.71 37.95 -69.10
C ARG A 105 28.33 37.44 -67.79
N GLU A 106 29.48 37.97 -67.39
CA GLU A 106 30.17 37.61 -66.15
C GLU A 106 29.33 38.00 -64.92
N GLN A 107 28.72 39.19 -64.93
CA GLN A 107 27.76 39.64 -63.90
C GLN A 107 26.48 38.79 -63.88
N GLY A 108 25.96 38.41 -65.04
CA GLY A 108 24.82 37.49 -65.15
C GLY A 108 25.16 36.11 -64.58
N GLN A 109 26.37 35.61 -64.85
CA GLN A 109 26.85 34.33 -64.34
C GLN A 109 27.09 34.36 -62.82
N SER A 110 27.68 35.43 -62.27
CA SER A 110 27.86 35.57 -60.81
C SER A 110 26.52 35.61 -60.10
N ARG A 111 25.58 36.45 -60.57
CA ARG A 111 24.22 36.54 -60.02
C ARG A 111 23.46 35.21 -60.11
N THR A 112 23.65 34.44 -61.19
CA THR A 112 23.06 33.09 -61.31
C THR A 112 23.64 32.15 -60.25
N SER A 113 24.97 32.15 -60.05
CA SER A 113 25.61 31.32 -59.03
C SER A 113 25.24 31.71 -57.59
N GLU A 114 25.00 33.01 -57.31
CA GLU A 114 24.49 33.50 -56.03
C GLU A 114 23.06 33.03 -55.76
N LEU A 115 22.18 33.10 -56.77
CA LEU A 115 20.80 32.61 -56.68
C LEU A 115 20.75 31.08 -56.52
N GLU A 116 21.59 30.32 -57.23
CA GLU A 116 21.71 28.86 -57.05
C GLU A 116 22.22 28.50 -55.65
N ALA A 117 23.22 29.23 -55.12
CA ALA A 117 23.72 29.03 -53.77
C ALA A 117 22.65 29.35 -52.71
N SER A 118 21.89 30.44 -52.90
CA SER A 118 20.77 30.84 -52.04
C SER A 118 19.63 29.81 -52.07
N ALA A 119 19.25 29.33 -53.26
CA ALA A 119 18.25 28.28 -53.41
C ALA A 119 18.66 26.99 -52.66
N ARG A 120 19.89 26.50 -52.90
CA ARG A 120 20.43 25.31 -52.19
C ARG A 120 20.53 25.49 -50.67
N ALA A 121 20.77 26.71 -50.18
CA ALA A 121 20.73 26.99 -48.75
C ALA A 121 19.30 26.94 -48.20
N SER A 122 18.31 27.47 -48.95
CA SER A 122 16.90 27.39 -48.58
C SER A 122 16.34 25.96 -48.60
N GLU A 123 16.75 25.13 -49.57
CA GLU A 123 16.36 23.71 -49.65
C GLU A 123 16.87 22.92 -48.43
N ARG A 124 18.13 23.14 -48.01
CA ARG A 124 18.67 22.52 -46.77
C ARG A 124 17.89 22.96 -45.54
N SER A 125 17.64 24.27 -45.40
CA SER A 125 16.88 24.80 -44.27
C SER A 125 15.42 24.30 -44.23
N LEU A 126 14.80 24.06 -45.40
CA LEU A 126 13.50 23.41 -45.47
C LEU A 126 13.57 21.93 -45.06
N SER A 127 14.57 21.18 -45.52
CA SER A 127 14.76 19.77 -45.14
C SER A 127 15.07 19.60 -43.64
N GLU A 128 15.84 20.51 -43.04
CA GLU A 128 16.05 20.59 -41.59
C GLU A 128 14.72 20.89 -40.84
N LYS A 129 13.87 21.78 -41.37
CA LYS A 129 12.54 22.04 -40.82
C LYS A 129 11.58 20.86 -40.98
N GLU A 130 11.60 20.15 -42.10
CA GLU A 130 10.80 18.95 -42.33
C GLU A 130 11.21 17.83 -41.37
N SER A 131 12.50 17.55 -41.21
CA SER A 131 12.99 16.53 -40.26
C SER A 131 12.70 16.87 -38.80
N THR A 132 12.73 18.15 -38.41
CA THR A 132 12.34 18.58 -37.06
C THR A 132 10.83 18.51 -36.84
N ILE A 133 10.01 18.80 -37.85
CA ILE A 133 8.55 18.57 -37.82
C ILE A 133 8.25 17.07 -37.68
N GLU A 134 8.89 16.18 -38.46
CA GLU A 134 8.71 14.73 -38.32
C GLU A 134 9.11 14.22 -36.91
N ALA A 135 10.20 14.75 -36.35
CA ALA A 135 10.64 14.39 -34.99
C ALA A 135 9.62 14.82 -33.92
N LEU A 136 9.11 16.06 -34.03
CA LEU A 136 8.07 16.56 -33.11
C LEU A 136 6.74 15.82 -33.28
N GLN A 137 6.37 15.42 -34.51
CA GLN A 137 5.18 14.60 -34.76
C GLN A 137 5.30 13.23 -34.09
N ARG A 138 6.44 12.52 -34.25
CA ARG A 138 6.68 11.24 -33.56
C ARG A 138 6.69 11.39 -32.04
N GLN A 139 7.24 12.50 -31.52
CA GLN A 139 7.22 12.78 -30.08
C GLN A 139 5.80 13.03 -29.56
N LEU A 140 4.96 13.72 -30.34
CA LEU A 140 3.55 13.94 -30.01
C LEU A 140 2.74 12.64 -30.07
N GLU A 141 2.95 11.82 -31.10
CA GLU A 141 2.32 10.49 -31.21
C GLU A 141 2.69 9.59 -30.02
N GLN A 142 3.96 9.59 -29.59
CA GLN A 142 4.41 8.86 -28.41
C GLN A 142 3.75 9.41 -27.13
N SER A 143 3.69 10.73 -26.93
CA SER A 143 3.07 11.29 -25.73
C SER A 143 1.56 11.04 -25.65
N VAL A 144 0.86 10.98 -26.79
CA VAL A 144 -0.54 10.57 -26.84
C VAL A 144 -0.70 9.10 -26.43
N GLN A 145 0.14 8.19 -26.93
CA GLN A 145 0.12 6.78 -26.52
C GLN A 145 0.42 6.59 -25.02
N ASP A 146 1.37 7.36 -24.48
CA ASP A 146 1.70 7.32 -23.05
C ASP A 146 0.52 7.84 -22.18
N ILE A 147 -0.20 8.87 -22.64
CA ILE A 147 -1.43 9.38 -22.00
C ILE A 147 -2.57 8.36 -22.08
N GLU A 148 -2.81 7.75 -23.24
CA GLU A 148 -3.83 6.72 -23.41
C GLU A 148 -3.56 5.50 -22.52
N LYS A 149 -2.29 5.08 -22.43
CA LYS A 149 -1.87 4.01 -21.51
C LYS A 149 -2.11 4.38 -20.05
N ALA A 150 -1.69 5.58 -19.62
CA ALA A 150 -1.91 6.05 -18.25
C ALA A 150 -3.41 6.16 -17.91
N LYS A 151 -4.25 6.55 -18.88
CA LYS A 151 -5.71 6.55 -18.74
C LYS A 151 -6.27 5.13 -18.59
N GLY A 152 -5.83 4.18 -19.41
CA GLY A 152 -6.21 2.76 -19.30
C GLY A 152 -5.81 2.13 -17.96
N ASP A 153 -4.61 2.41 -17.48
CA ASP A 153 -4.13 1.97 -16.16
C ASP A 153 -4.97 2.61 -15.03
N GLY A 154 -5.40 3.87 -15.18
CA GLY A 154 -6.31 4.56 -14.27
C GLY A 154 -7.72 3.96 -14.26
N GLU A 155 -8.30 3.71 -15.44
CA GLU A 155 -9.62 3.06 -15.60
C GLU A 155 -9.64 1.61 -15.10
N ALA A 156 -8.50 0.90 -15.16
CA ALA A 156 -8.35 -0.42 -14.55
C ALA A 156 -8.36 -0.34 -13.01
N ARG A 157 -7.61 0.61 -12.42
CA ARG A 157 -7.61 0.85 -10.96
C ARG A 157 -8.97 1.29 -10.42
N LEU A 158 -9.70 2.14 -11.17
CA LEU A 158 -11.05 2.55 -10.76
C LEU A 158 -12.02 1.36 -10.73
N ARG A 159 -11.93 0.42 -11.67
CA ARG A 159 -12.74 -0.80 -11.66
C ARG A 159 -12.38 -1.76 -10.53
N ASP A 160 -11.10 -1.92 -10.22
CA ASP A 160 -10.63 -2.69 -9.05
C ASP A 160 -11.13 -2.09 -7.72
N LEU A 161 -11.05 -0.75 -7.57
CA LEU A 161 -11.58 -0.05 -6.40
C LEU A 161 -13.10 -0.12 -6.30
N GLN A 162 -13.83 -0.08 -7.43
CA GLN A 162 -15.28 -0.27 -7.43
C GLN A 162 -15.66 -1.69 -7.00
N SER A 163 -15.03 -2.73 -7.56
CA SER A 163 -15.27 -4.12 -7.14
C SER A 163 -15.06 -4.30 -5.63
N LYS A 164 -13.96 -3.75 -5.09
CA LYS A 164 -13.65 -3.77 -3.64
C LYS A 164 -14.61 -2.94 -2.79
N LEU A 165 -15.34 -2.00 -3.36
CA LEU A 165 -16.41 -1.28 -2.69
C LEU A 165 -17.67 -2.15 -2.67
N ASP A 166 -18.06 -2.68 -3.83
CA ASP A 166 -19.22 -3.57 -3.99
C ASP A 166 -19.10 -4.82 -3.07
N ASP A 167 -17.91 -5.44 -3.00
CA ASP A 167 -17.62 -6.56 -2.09
C ASP A 167 -17.79 -6.19 -0.60
N LYS A 168 -17.40 -4.97 -0.23
CA LYS A 168 -17.55 -4.45 1.14
C LYS A 168 -19.01 -4.11 1.46
N GLU A 169 -19.77 -3.61 0.49
CA GLU A 169 -21.21 -3.38 0.64
C GLU A 169 -21.96 -4.70 0.82
N VAL A 170 -21.59 -5.74 0.06
CA VAL A 170 -22.12 -7.10 0.24
C VAL A 170 -21.75 -7.68 1.62
N LEU A 171 -20.50 -7.52 2.07
CA LEU A 171 -20.09 -7.97 3.41
C LEU A 171 -20.84 -7.20 4.52
N ALA A 172 -21.02 -5.89 4.38
CA ALA A 172 -21.77 -5.07 5.33
C ALA A 172 -23.25 -5.47 5.39
N ALA A 173 -23.86 -5.81 4.25
CA ALA A 173 -25.22 -6.34 4.19
C ALA A 173 -25.34 -7.70 4.88
N GLN A 174 -24.39 -8.63 4.65
CA GLN A 174 -24.36 -9.93 5.32
C GLN A 174 -24.14 -9.80 6.84
N LEU A 175 -23.24 -8.93 7.29
CA LEU A 175 -23.03 -8.67 8.72
C LEU A 175 -24.28 -8.07 9.36
N LYS A 176 -25.00 -7.20 8.66
CA LYS A 176 -26.28 -6.68 9.13
C LYS A 176 -27.34 -7.76 9.24
N GLU A 177 -27.50 -8.61 8.22
CA GLU A 177 -28.45 -9.74 8.26
C GLU A 177 -28.14 -10.70 9.42
N LEU A 178 -26.86 -10.95 9.72
CA LEU A 178 -26.42 -11.74 10.87
C LEU A 178 -26.70 -11.06 12.23
N ILE A 179 -26.61 -9.72 12.31
CA ILE A 179 -27.00 -8.96 13.50
C ILE A 179 -28.51 -9.03 13.70
N ASP A 180 -29.30 -8.70 12.67
CA ASP A 180 -30.76 -8.74 12.70
C ASP A 180 -31.27 -10.16 13.09
N ALA A 181 -30.63 -11.22 12.56
CA ALA A 181 -30.94 -12.61 12.92
C ALA A 181 -30.55 -12.97 14.35
N LYS A 182 -29.44 -12.43 14.88
CA LYS A 182 -29.00 -12.64 16.26
C LYS A 182 -29.89 -11.89 17.26
N GLU A 183 -30.30 -10.67 16.95
CA GLU A 183 -31.28 -9.90 17.73
C GLU A 183 -32.62 -10.64 17.79
N GLY A 184 -33.08 -11.21 16.66
CA GLY A 184 -34.23 -12.11 16.60
C GLY A 184 -34.09 -13.29 17.57
N GLN A 185 -32.98 -14.04 17.50
CA GLN A 185 -32.71 -15.16 18.41
C GLN A 185 -32.59 -14.74 19.88
N GLN A 186 -32.07 -13.55 20.19
CA GLN A 186 -32.04 -13.03 21.55
C GLN A 186 -33.46 -12.77 22.05
N SER A 187 -34.31 -12.10 21.26
CA SER A 187 -35.71 -11.86 21.64
C SER A 187 -36.53 -13.15 21.84
N GLU A 188 -36.25 -14.21 21.06
CA GLU A 188 -36.85 -15.54 21.27
C GLU A 188 -36.37 -16.20 22.57
N ASN A 189 -35.07 -16.10 22.88
CA ASN A 189 -34.51 -16.64 24.12
C ASN A 189 -35.04 -15.89 25.36
N ASP A 190 -35.15 -14.57 25.30
CA ASP A 190 -35.69 -13.74 26.38
C ASP A 190 -37.17 -14.10 26.63
N ALA A 191 -37.97 -14.26 25.58
CA ALA A 191 -39.35 -14.73 25.70
C ALA A 191 -39.47 -16.15 26.30
N VAL A 192 -38.51 -17.04 26.02
CA VAL A 192 -38.42 -18.38 26.65
C VAL A 192 -38.01 -18.29 28.12
N LEU A 193 -37.08 -17.39 28.47
CA LEU A 193 -36.69 -17.14 29.86
C LEU A 193 -37.85 -16.58 30.67
N ASP A 194 -38.60 -15.60 30.14
CA ASP A 194 -39.80 -15.05 30.78
C ASP A 194 -40.88 -16.12 30.98
N ALA A 195 -41.12 -16.96 29.98
CA ALA A 195 -42.05 -18.08 30.11
C ALA A 195 -41.60 -19.09 31.20
N LYS A 196 -40.30 -19.33 31.34
CA LYS A 196 -39.73 -20.20 32.39
C LYS A 196 -39.78 -19.55 33.77
N ASN A 197 -39.53 -18.26 33.88
CA ASN A 197 -39.66 -17.48 35.11
C ASN A 197 -41.13 -17.49 35.59
N ALA A 198 -42.10 -17.35 34.69
CA ALA A 198 -43.52 -17.49 34.99
C ALA A 198 -43.90 -18.92 35.45
N GLU A 199 -43.33 -19.95 34.83
CA GLU A 199 -43.52 -21.35 35.27
C GLU A 199 -42.96 -21.60 36.68
N ILE A 200 -41.76 -21.07 36.97
CA ILE A 200 -41.14 -21.13 38.30
C ILE A 200 -42.03 -20.43 39.34
N ALA A 201 -42.49 -19.21 39.08
CA ALA A 201 -43.36 -18.48 39.99
C ALA A 201 -44.68 -19.23 40.29
N VAL A 202 -45.26 -19.92 39.31
CA VAL A 202 -46.45 -20.77 39.50
C VAL A 202 -46.13 -22.01 40.35
N LEU A 203 -44.95 -22.61 40.19
CA LEU A 203 -44.51 -23.75 41.00
C LEU A 203 -44.20 -23.32 42.44
N GLU A 204 -43.51 -22.19 42.64
CA GLU A 204 -43.26 -21.61 43.96
C GLU A 204 -44.57 -21.30 44.70
N ALA A 205 -45.54 -20.66 44.03
CA ALA A 205 -46.86 -20.40 44.62
C ALA A 205 -47.60 -21.69 45.01
N ARG A 206 -47.48 -22.77 44.22
CA ARG A 206 -48.04 -24.09 44.58
C ARG A 206 -47.34 -24.72 45.78
N VAL A 207 -46.01 -24.61 45.86
CA VAL A 207 -45.22 -25.12 46.98
C VAL A 207 -45.53 -24.35 48.26
N GLN A 208 -45.57 -23.01 48.21
CA GLN A 208 -45.98 -22.16 49.35
C GLN A 208 -47.40 -22.49 49.82
N LYS A 209 -48.35 -22.69 48.89
CA LYS A 209 -49.71 -23.11 49.22
C LYS A 209 -49.73 -24.47 49.92
N ALA A 210 -48.99 -25.46 49.42
CA ALA A 210 -48.92 -26.79 50.04
C ALA A 210 -48.28 -26.75 51.45
N TYR A 211 -47.28 -25.89 51.66
CA TYR A 211 -46.73 -25.64 52.99
C TYR A 211 -47.76 -25.00 53.94
N ALA A 212 -48.54 -24.03 53.47
CA ALA A 212 -49.59 -23.39 54.27
C ALA A 212 -50.72 -24.38 54.65
N GLU A 213 -51.14 -25.25 53.71
CA GLU A 213 -52.10 -26.32 53.97
C GLU A 213 -51.55 -27.33 55.01
N LEU A 214 -50.29 -27.76 54.91
CA LEU A 214 -49.64 -28.63 55.89
C LEU A 214 -49.47 -27.97 57.28
N GLU A 215 -49.22 -26.66 57.35
CA GLU A 215 -49.19 -25.92 58.61
C GLU A 215 -50.59 -25.80 59.24
N GLU A 216 -51.64 -25.66 58.44
CA GLU A 216 -53.03 -25.67 58.90
C GLU A 216 -53.44 -27.06 59.41
N GLU A 217 -53.14 -28.15 58.69
CA GLU A 217 -53.36 -29.52 59.16
C GLU A 217 -52.61 -29.79 60.48
N ARG A 218 -51.35 -29.36 60.60
CA ARG A 218 -50.59 -29.47 61.87
C ARG A 218 -51.24 -28.69 63.02
N ARG A 219 -51.80 -27.52 62.74
CA ARG A 219 -52.48 -26.66 63.71
C ARG A 219 -53.80 -27.30 64.15
N GLU A 220 -54.56 -27.87 63.22
CA GLU A 220 -55.82 -28.57 63.50
C GLU A 220 -55.58 -29.86 64.28
N LEU A 221 -54.66 -30.72 63.84
CA LEU A 221 -54.26 -31.94 64.56
C LEU A 221 -53.71 -31.62 65.95
N GLY A 222 -52.94 -30.54 66.10
CA GLY A 222 -52.51 -30.03 67.40
C GLY A 222 -53.69 -29.65 68.31
N GLY A 223 -54.69 -28.95 67.74
CA GLY A 223 -55.95 -28.63 68.41
C GLY A 223 -56.71 -29.88 68.86
N GLN A 224 -56.88 -30.87 67.97
CA GLN A 224 -57.53 -32.14 68.28
C GLN A 224 -56.80 -32.92 69.40
N VAL A 225 -55.46 -32.91 69.40
CA VAL A 225 -54.64 -33.50 70.47
C VAL A 225 -54.85 -32.79 71.81
N ASP A 226 -54.93 -31.46 71.81
CA ASP A 226 -55.21 -30.67 73.03
C ASP A 226 -56.66 -30.81 73.50
N GLU A 227 -57.63 -30.97 72.61
CA GLU A 227 -59.01 -31.32 72.95
C GLU A 227 -59.10 -32.72 73.58
N LEU A 228 -58.45 -33.73 72.99
CA LEU A 228 -58.36 -35.07 73.57
C LEU A 228 -57.65 -35.05 74.94
N ARG A 229 -56.59 -34.25 75.09
CA ARG A 229 -55.89 -34.04 76.37
C ARG A 229 -56.81 -33.42 77.42
N LYS A 230 -57.57 -32.37 77.06
CA LYS A 230 -58.56 -31.73 77.95
C LYS A 230 -59.71 -32.70 78.30
N ALA A 231 -60.21 -33.47 77.33
CA ALA A 231 -61.27 -34.46 77.55
C ALA A 231 -60.81 -35.59 78.48
N GLY A 232 -59.60 -36.13 78.29
CA GLY A 232 -59.00 -37.12 79.18
C GLY A 232 -58.73 -36.57 80.59
N GLN A 233 -58.23 -35.33 80.68
CA GLN A 233 -58.04 -34.63 81.95
C GLN A 233 -59.36 -34.34 82.66
N ALA A 234 -60.43 -33.97 81.97
CA ALA A 234 -61.72 -33.69 82.59
C ALA A 234 -62.45 -34.98 83.01
N SER A 235 -62.66 -35.90 82.06
CA SER A 235 -63.53 -37.07 82.24
C SER A 235 -62.88 -38.19 83.05
N HIS A 236 -61.56 -38.42 82.93
CA HIS A 236 -60.94 -39.60 83.55
C HIS A 236 -59.86 -39.29 84.59
N PHE A 237 -59.19 -38.14 84.53
CA PHE A 237 -58.32 -37.72 85.63
C PHE A 237 -59.06 -36.83 86.63
N GLY A 238 -59.78 -35.79 86.22
CA GLY A 238 -60.48 -34.86 87.12
C GLY A 238 -61.59 -35.56 87.92
N GLU A 239 -62.57 -36.16 87.24
CA GLU A 239 -63.66 -36.88 87.92
C GLU A 239 -63.17 -38.11 88.68
N THR A 240 -62.23 -38.90 88.12
CA THR A 240 -61.79 -40.12 88.81
C THR A 240 -60.77 -39.83 89.92
N ILE A 241 -59.92 -38.79 89.83
CA ILE A 241 -59.15 -38.29 90.99
C ILE A 241 -60.09 -37.71 92.02
N ALA A 242 -61.08 -36.86 91.68
CA ALA A 242 -62.02 -36.34 92.67
C ALA A 242 -62.77 -37.49 93.38
N LEU A 243 -63.22 -38.51 92.67
CA LEU A 243 -63.84 -39.72 93.26
C LEU A 243 -62.84 -40.59 94.02
N TYR A 244 -61.57 -40.66 93.60
CA TYR A 244 -60.53 -41.39 94.33
C TYR A 244 -60.06 -40.63 95.56
N GLU A 245 -60.01 -39.29 95.56
CA GLU A 245 -59.69 -38.40 96.68
C GLU A 245 -60.86 -38.28 97.66
N GLU A 246 -62.11 -38.28 97.19
CA GLU A 246 -63.29 -38.44 98.04
C GLU A 246 -63.31 -39.83 98.69
N ARG A 247 -62.99 -40.88 97.91
CA ARG A 247 -62.81 -42.24 98.48
C ARG A 247 -61.57 -42.35 99.37
N LEU A 248 -60.46 -41.66 99.07
CA LEU A 248 -59.25 -41.69 99.89
C LEU A 248 -59.49 -40.90 101.16
N SER A 249 -60.15 -39.75 101.12
CA SER A 249 -60.49 -38.97 102.32
C SER A 249 -61.55 -39.69 103.17
N ALA A 250 -62.53 -40.37 102.56
CA ALA A 250 -63.45 -41.23 103.31
C ALA A 250 -62.76 -42.50 103.85
N ALA A 251 -61.80 -43.07 103.11
CA ALA A 251 -61.00 -44.20 103.56
C ALA A 251 -59.97 -43.80 104.60
N ASP A 252 -59.40 -42.59 104.53
CA ASP A 252 -58.43 -42.01 105.44
C ASP A 252 -59.12 -41.46 106.68
N GLN A 253 -60.35 -40.97 106.58
CA GLN A 253 -61.17 -40.67 107.76
C GLN A 253 -61.54 -41.96 108.49
N ARG A 254 -61.93 -43.02 107.77
CA ARG A 254 -62.01 -44.37 108.34
C ARG A 254 -60.65 -44.90 108.80
N ARG A 255 -59.55 -44.50 108.17
CA ARG A 255 -58.18 -44.88 108.56
C ARG A 255 -57.77 -44.13 109.80
N TYR A 256 -58.23 -42.91 110.04
CA TYR A 256 -58.04 -42.15 111.28
C TYR A 256 -58.94 -42.71 112.39
N GLU A 257 -60.22 -43.00 112.12
CA GLU A 257 -61.08 -43.75 113.05
C GLU A 257 -60.49 -45.13 113.39
N MET A 258 -59.96 -45.83 112.38
CA MET A 258 -59.25 -47.09 112.58
C MET A 258 -57.79 -46.93 113.01
N GLU A 259 -57.17 -45.75 112.97
CA GLU A 259 -55.82 -45.47 113.49
C GLU A 259 -55.91 -44.99 114.94
N ASP A 260 -57.03 -44.42 115.37
CA ASP A 260 -57.41 -44.25 116.76
C ASP A 260 -57.76 -45.63 117.36
N PHE A 261 -58.54 -46.44 116.63
CA PHE A 261 -58.83 -47.81 117.04
C PHE A 261 -57.57 -48.70 116.99
N ILE A 262 -56.72 -48.56 115.97
CA ILE A 262 -55.44 -49.26 115.86
C ILE A 262 -54.41 -48.66 116.80
N ALA A 263 -54.44 -47.40 117.20
CA ALA A 263 -53.61 -46.88 118.30
C ALA A 263 -54.04 -47.51 119.61
N SER A 264 -55.35 -47.61 119.87
CA SER A 264 -55.88 -48.34 121.04
C SER A 264 -55.54 -49.85 121.01
N LEU A 265 -55.46 -50.46 119.81
CA LEU A 265 -55.06 -51.85 119.61
C LEU A 265 -53.54 -52.04 119.48
N GLN A 266 -52.75 -51.02 119.16
CA GLN A 266 -51.28 -51.04 119.10
C GLN A 266 -50.68 -50.70 120.46
N GLU A 267 -51.36 -49.92 121.29
CA GLU A 267 -51.11 -49.90 122.72
C GLU A 267 -51.32 -51.30 123.33
N GLN A 268 -52.27 -52.09 122.78
CA GLN A 268 -52.48 -53.49 123.16
C GLN A 268 -51.57 -54.50 122.43
N LEU A 269 -51.10 -54.21 121.20
CA LEU A 269 -50.30 -55.13 120.37
C LEU A 269 -48.81 -54.82 120.34
N GLN A 270 -48.33 -53.64 120.77
CA GLN A 270 -46.91 -53.43 121.09
C GLN A 270 -46.47 -54.27 122.32
N ALA A 271 -47.42 -54.88 123.03
CA ALA A 271 -47.16 -55.95 123.99
C ALA A 271 -46.77 -57.30 123.34
N GLN A 272 -46.90 -57.49 122.02
CA GLN A 272 -46.57 -58.75 121.32
C GLN A 272 -45.85 -58.51 119.96
N ALA A 273 -44.83 -59.32 119.67
CA ALA A 273 -43.69 -58.84 118.88
C ALA A 273 -43.55 -59.38 117.43
N ARG A 274 -43.12 -58.48 116.52
CA ARG A 274 -42.11 -58.69 115.44
C ARG A 274 -42.50 -59.63 114.23
N PRO A 275 -41.63 -59.82 113.19
CA PRO A 275 -41.94 -59.43 111.79
C PRO A 275 -41.90 -60.61 110.77
N VAL A 276 -41.93 -60.36 109.44
CA VAL A 276 -41.21 -61.12 108.35
C VAL A 276 -41.51 -60.58 106.92
N SER A 277 -40.60 -60.83 105.95
CA SER A 277 -40.80 -60.77 104.47
C SER A 277 -39.96 -61.87 103.78
N PRO A 278 -40.13 -62.18 102.46
CA PRO A 278 -39.26 -61.54 101.44
C PRO A 278 -39.91 -61.35 100.03
N SER A 279 -39.50 -62.11 99.00
CA SER A 279 -39.69 -61.89 97.55
C SER A 279 -39.59 -63.21 96.73
N THR A 280 -39.86 -63.21 95.40
CA THR A 280 -39.03 -63.80 94.29
C THR A 280 -39.82 -64.16 93.00
N MET A 281 -39.39 -63.66 91.83
CA MET A 281 -39.53 -64.31 90.49
C MET A 281 -38.68 -63.58 89.43
N ALA A 282 -37.50 -64.11 89.06
CA ALA A 282 -36.70 -63.61 87.94
C ALA A 282 -35.62 -64.63 87.49
N ARG A 283 -35.88 -65.45 86.45
CA ARG A 283 -34.84 -66.32 85.84
C ARG A 283 -35.11 -67.01 84.49
N GLN A 284 -36.06 -66.54 83.66
CA GLN A 284 -36.38 -67.20 82.37
C GLN A 284 -36.34 -66.29 81.12
N ALA A 285 -35.81 -65.07 81.22
CA ALA A 285 -35.85 -64.08 80.13
C ALA A 285 -34.58 -63.99 79.25
N THR A 286 -33.56 -64.82 79.48
CA THR A 286 -32.20 -64.57 78.93
C THR A 286 -31.96 -65.12 77.51
N THR A 287 -32.64 -66.18 77.07
CA THR A 287 -32.33 -66.83 75.78
C THR A 287 -33.01 -66.23 74.56
N ALA A 288 -34.12 -65.49 74.72
CA ALA A 288 -34.75 -64.76 73.62
C ALA A 288 -33.94 -63.50 73.25
N LEU A 289 -33.43 -62.80 74.27
CA LEU A 289 -32.65 -61.57 74.11
C LEU A 289 -31.32 -61.77 73.36
N GLU A 290 -30.72 -62.96 73.42
CA GLU A 290 -29.46 -63.26 72.75
C GLU A 290 -29.63 -63.35 71.22
N ILE A 291 -30.71 -63.98 70.74
CA ILE A 291 -31.03 -64.09 69.31
C ILE A 291 -31.38 -62.72 68.71
N ASP A 292 -32.20 -61.93 69.42
CA ASP A 292 -32.55 -60.58 68.98
C ASP A 292 -31.32 -59.65 68.92
N ASN A 293 -30.36 -59.81 69.84
CA ASN A 293 -29.09 -59.05 69.80
C ASN A 293 -28.21 -59.41 68.59
N GLU A 294 -28.24 -60.66 68.11
CA GLU A 294 -27.46 -61.07 66.94
C GLU A 294 -28.11 -60.55 65.65
N SER A 295 -29.44 -60.65 65.53
CA SER A 295 -30.25 -60.00 64.46
C SER A 295 -29.98 -58.49 64.38
N LEU A 296 -29.96 -57.79 65.52
CA LEU A 296 -29.67 -56.36 65.57
C LEU A 296 -28.23 -56.03 65.11
N ARG A 297 -27.24 -56.90 65.39
CA ARG A 297 -25.86 -56.70 64.91
C ARG A 297 -25.77 -56.84 63.39
N GLU A 298 -26.42 -57.85 62.80
CA GLU A 298 -26.47 -58.02 61.34
C GLU A 298 -27.16 -56.82 60.67
N GLN A 299 -28.26 -56.32 61.25
CA GLN A 299 -28.95 -55.11 60.75
C GLN A 299 -28.05 -53.86 60.84
N VAL A 300 -27.36 -53.66 61.96
CA VAL A 300 -26.40 -52.55 62.12
C VAL A 300 -25.27 -52.67 61.10
N GLN A 301 -24.71 -53.86 60.88
CA GLN A 301 -23.64 -54.07 59.92
C GLN A 301 -24.09 -53.85 58.47
N HIS A 302 -25.32 -54.27 58.11
CA HIS A 302 -25.93 -53.98 56.82
C HIS A 302 -26.15 -52.48 56.63
N LEU A 303 -26.66 -51.77 57.64
CA LEU A 303 -26.85 -50.32 57.60
C LEU A 303 -25.51 -49.56 57.50
N GLN A 304 -24.48 -49.98 58.23
CA GLN A 304 -23.12 -49.44 58.12
C GLN A 304 -22.54 -49.64 56.71
N LYS A 305 -22.68 -50.84 56.13
CA LYS A 305 -22.26 -51.09 54.74
C LYS A 305 -23.03 -50.22 53.75
N LYS A 306 -24.32 -50.03 53.96
CA LYS A 306 -25.17 -49.18 53.11
C LYS A 306 -24.82 -47.70 53.24
N LEU A 307 -24.46 -47.24 54.44
CA LEU A 307 -23.94 -45.88 54.68
C LEU A 307 -22.63 -45.67 53.91
N GLY A 308 -21.66 -46.58 54.02
CA GLY A 308 -20.41 -46.52 53.25
C GLY A 308 -20.66 -46.40 51.74
N THR A 309 -21.56 -47.22 51.17
CA THR A 309 -21.90 -47.10 49.74
C THR A 309 -22.59 -45.79 49.36
N PHE A 310 -23.27 -45.10 50.29
CA PHE A 310 -23.81 -43.77 50.04
C PHE A 310 -22.77 -42.67 50.23
N GLU A 311 -21.79 -42.85 51.12
CA GLU A 311 -20.65 -41.96 51.30
C GLU A 311 -19.76 -41.98 50.04
N ASP A 312 -19.42 -43.16 49.52
CA ASP A 312 -18.70 -43.34 48.25
C ASP A 312 -19.43 -42.64 47.09
N LEU A 313 -20.74 -42.85 46.95
CA LEU A 313 -21.57 -42.22 45.90
C LEU A 313 -21.65 -40.69 46.04
N LEU A 314 -21.63 -40.15 47.27
CA LEU A 314 -21.62 -38.70 47.50
C LEU A 314 -20.24 -38.08 47.21
N GLU A 315 -19.15 -38.82 47.45
CA GLU A 315 -17.80 -38.38 47.08
C GLU A 315 -17.59 -38.41 45.56
N ASP A 316 -18.03 -39.47 44.88
CA ASP A 316 -18.04 -39.55 43.41
C ASP A 316 -18.89 -38.44 42.78
N ALA A 317 -20.07 -38.13 43.35
CA ALA A 317 -20.92 -37.05 42.89
C ALA A 317 -20.27 -35.67 43.06
N ARG A 318 -19.60 -35.41 44.20
CA ARG A 318 -18.84 -34.17 44.44
C ARG A 318 -17.68 -34.04 43.46
N ALA A 319 -16.92 -35.11 43.25
CA ALA A 319 -15.83 -35.12 42.29
C ALA A 319 -16.32 -34.97 40.84
N ALA A 320 -17.53 -35.43 40.50
CA ALA A 320 -18.17 -35.15 39.22
C ALA A 320 -18.51 -33.65 39.08
N THR A 321 -19.18 -33.05 40.07
CA THR A 321 -19.51 -31.62 40.05
C THR A 321 -18.27 -30.73 39.99
N GLU A 322 -17.18 -31.08 40.68
CA GLU A 322 -15.92 -30.32 40.63
C GLU A 322 -15.26 -30.37 39.24
N ARG A 323 -15.30 -31.53 38.56
CA ARG A 323 -14.83 -31.65 37.16
C ARG A 323 -15.69 -30.85 36.20
N GLU A 324 -17.01 -30.85 36.39
CA GLU A 324 -17.94 -30.06 35.57
C GLU A 324 -17.79 -28.55 35.79
N GLU A 325 -17.60 -28.10 37.03
CA GLU A 325 -17.26 -26.71 37.35
C GLU A 325 -15.94 -26.29 36.70
N ASN A 326 -14.89 -27.10 36.82
CA ASN A 326 -13.59 -26.79 36.22
C ASN A 326 -13.67 -26.73 34.68
N ALA A 327 -14.39 -27.65 34.04
CA ALA A 327 -14.66 -27.60 32.61
C ALA A 327 -15.51 -26.37 32.21
N GLY A 328 -16.43 -25.93 33.08
CA GLY A 328 -17.19 -24.70 32.91
C GLY A 328 -16.31 -23.45 32.96
N ARG A 329 -15.41 -23.37 33.95
CA ARG A 329 -14.44 -22.28 34.10
C ARG A 329 -13.46 -22.22 32.92
N GLU A 330 -12.97 -23.36 32.44
CA GLU A 330 -12.09 -23.44 31.28
C GLU A 330 -12.78 -22.94 30.00
N ARG A 331 -14.04 -23.34 29.76
CA ARG A 331 -14.84 -22.80 28.64
C ARG A 331 -15.04 -21.29 28.75
N LEU A 332 -15.35 -20.79 29.94
CA LEU A 332 -15.53 -19.34 30.18
C LEU A 332 -14.22 -18.57 29.90
N MET A 333 -13.07 -19.12 30.31
CA MET A 333 -11.75 -18.57 30.02
C MET A 333 -11.47 -18.51 28.52
N GLN A 334 -11.72 -19.61 27.79
CA GLN A 334 -11.57 -19.65 26.31
C GLN A 334 -12.51 -18.66 25.59
N TYR A 335 -13.74 -18.47 26.07
CA TYR A 335 -14.63 -17.44 25.50
C TYR A 335 -14.11 -16.03 25.76
N LYS A 336 -13.58 -15.76 26.96
CA LYS A 336 -12.98 -14.46 27.29
C LYS A 336 -11.73 -14.17 26.46
N GLU A 337 -10.84 -15.16 26.29
CA GLU A 337 -9.65 -15.03 25.44
C GLU A 337 -10.02 -14.72 23.98
N ARG A 338 -11.07 -15.35 23.45
CA ARG A 338 -11.61 -15.03 22.11
C ARG A 338 -12.23 -13.64 22.04
N GLU A 339 -12.98 -13.24 23.06
CA GLU A 339 -13.59 -11.91 23.14
C GLU A 339 -12.51 -10.80 23.18
N ASP A 340 -11.46 -11.00 23.98
CA ASP A 340 -10.34 -10.07 24.09
C ASP A 340 -9.48 -10.04 22.82
N ALA A 341 -9.33 -11.17 22.11
CA ALA A 341 -8.72 -11.20 20.78
C ALA A 341 -9.54 -10.40 19.75
N ILE A 342 -10.86 -10.58 19.69
CA ILE A 342 -11.75 -9.80 18.80
C ILE A 342 -11.71 -8.30 19.15
N ARG A 343 -11.66 -7.95 20.44
CA ARG A 343 -11.44 -6.55 20.88
C ARG A 343 -10.12 -6.00 20.36
N GLN A 344 -9.04 -6.77 20.40
CA GLN A 344 -7.74 -6.35 19.90
C GLN A 344 -7.76 -6.15 18.37
N GLU A 345 -8.34 -7.08 17.61
CA GLU A 345 -8.53 -6.95 16.16
C GLU A 345 -9.34 -5.70 15.79
N LEU A 346 -10.42 -5.42 16.52
CA LEU A 346 -11.22 -4.21 16.33
C LEU A 346 -10.38 -2.94 16.58
N LEU A 347 -9.59 -2.89 17.65
CA LEU A 347 -8.71 -1.76 17.95
C LEU A 347 -7.58 -1.59 16.90
N GLU A 348 -7.07 -2.68 16.33
CA GLU A 348 -6.08 -2.63 15.25
C GLU A 348 -6.71 -2.17 13.93
N SER A 349 -7.93 -2.62 13.62
CA SER A 349 -8.70 -2.15 12.45
C SER A 349 -9.05 -0.65 12.54
N GLN A 350 -9.40 -0.15 13.72
CA GLN A 350 -9.63 1.28 13.96
C GLN A 350 -8.36 2.11 13.70
N LYS A 351 -7.19 1.63 14.15
CA LYS A 351 -5.89 2.29 13.89
C LYS A 351 -5.48 2.24 12.41
N GLU A 352 -5.90 1.23 11.66
CA GLU A 352 -5.71 1.19 10.19
C GLU A 352 -6.63 2.20 9.51
N ILE A 353 -7.92 2.24 9.86
CA ILE A 353 -8.88 3.23 9.34
C ILE A 353 -8.39 4.66 9.62
N GLU A 354 -7.91 4.96 10.83
CA GLU A 354 -7.37 6.28 11.19
C GLU A 354 -6.13 6.65 10.35
N ARG A 355 -5.24 5.68 10.06
CA ARG A 355 -4.08 5.89 9.16
C ARG A 355 -4.52 6.14 7.72
N VAL A 356 -5.53 5.42 7.23
CA VAL A 356 -6.10 5.62 5.90
C VAL A 356 -6.74 7.01 5.80
N VAL A 357 -7.58 7.41 6.76
CA VAL A 357 -8.21 8.74 6.81
C VAL A 357 -7.16 9.86 6.79
N LYS A 358 -6.13 9.78 7.64
CA LYS A 358 -5.01 10.75 7.63
C LYS A 358 -4.28 10.81 6.28
N SER A 359 -4.11 9.67 5.61
CA SER A 359 -3.50 9.62 4.27
C SER A 359 -4.41 10.22 3.19
N GLU A 360 -5.73 10.06 3.33
CA GLU A 360 -6.75 10.61 2.44
C GLU A 360 -6.87 12.12 2.60
N GLU A 361 -6.93 12.63 3.84
CA GLU A 361 -6.87 14.07 4.14
C GLU A 361 -5.63 14.71 3.52
N GLY A 362 -4.46 14.08 3.67
CA GLY A 362 -3.22 14.52 3.03
C GLY A 362 -3.27 14.48 1.49
N ALA A 363 -4.04 13.56 0.90
CA ALA A 363 -4.27 13.52 -0.55
C ALA A 363 -5.25 14.62 -1.01
N ARG A 364 -6.37 14.82 -0.31
CA ARG A 364 -7.34 15.88 -0.56
C ARG A 364 -6.70 17.26 -0.45
N ALA A 365 -5.81 17.48 0.52
CA ALA A 365 -5.05 18.73 0.66
C ALA A 365 -4.17 19.02 -0.58
N ARG A 366 -3.45 18.01 -1.11
CA ARG A 366 -2.65 18.15 -2.35
C ARG A 366 -3.53 18.41 -3.58
N VAL A 367 -4.72 17.82 -3.65
CA VAL A 367 -5.67 18.10 -4.75
C VAL A 367 -6.16 19.55 -4.67
N ALA A 368 -6.53 20.04 -3.47
CA ALA A 368 -6.95 21.42 -3.28
C ALA A 368 -5.84 22.44 -3.64
N GLU A 369 -4.58 22.15 -3.31
CA GLU A 369 -3.41 22.95 -3.71
C GLU A 369 -3.23 22.98 -5.24
N ILE A 370 -3.40 21.85 -5.92
CA ILE A 370 -3.34 21.77 -7.39
C ILE A 370 -4.51 22.53 -8.04
N GLU A 371 -5.72 22.42 -7.49
CA GLU A 371 -6.89 23.18 -7.96
C GLU A 371 -6.73 24.69 -7.76
N GLU A 372 -6.08 25.11 -6.68
CA GLU A 372 -5.74 26.52 -6.42
C GLU A 372 -4.70 27.03 -7.42
N ALA A 373 -3.62 26.29 -7.64
CA ALA A 373 -2.61 26.62 -8.66
C ALA A 373 -3.22 26.70 -10.08
N LEU A 374 -4.21 25.85 -10.40
CA LEU A 374 -4.95 25.91 -11.67
C LEU A 374 -5.88 27.14 -11.75
N ARG A 375 -6.53 27.52 -10.64
CA ARG A 375 -7.31 28.77 -10.55
C ARG A 375 -6.43 30.00 -10.74
N GLU A 376 -5.28 30.07 -10.07
CA GLU A 376 -4.29 31.15 -10.23
C GLU A 376 -3.75 31.24 -11.66
N ASN A 377 -3.42 30.11 -12.28
CA ASN A 377 -2.96 30.07 -13.67
C ASN A 377 -4.05 30.55 -14.64
N THR A 378 -5.31 30.18 -14.40
CA THR A 378 -6.45 30.67 -15.19
C THR A 378 -6.60 32.18 -15.10
N VAL A 379 -6.53 32.76 -13.89
CA VAL A 379 -6.56 34.22 -13.67
C VAL A 379 -5.36 34.91 -14.33
N ALA A 380 -4.17 34.33 -14.26
CA ALA A 380 -2.98 34.86 -14.93
C ALA A 380 -3.14 34.87 -16.47
N LEU A 381 -3.74 33.83 -17.05
CA LEU A 381 -4.05 33.76 -18.48
C LEU A 381 -5.15 34.76 -18.89
N GLU A 382 -6.15 35.01 -18.04
CA GLU A 382 -7.18 36.03 -18.28
C GLU A 382 -6.60 37.44 -18.22
N ASN A 383 -5.76 37.74 -17.23
CA ASN A 383 -5.04 39.02 -17.15
C ASN A 383 -4.14 39.25 -18.38
N ALA A 384 -3.35 38.24 -18.79
CA ALA A 384 -2.52 38.34 -19.98
C ALA A 384 -3.34 38.53 -21.27
N ARG A 385 -4.55 37.96 -21.36
CA ARG A 385 -5.47 38.22 -22.48
C ARG A 385 -6.02 39.65 -22.43
N ALA A 386 -6.41 40.15 -21.26
CA ALA A 386 -6.89 41.52 -21.08
C ALA A 386 -5.81 42.55 -21.43
N GLU A 387 -4.54 42.29 -21.07
CA GLU A 387 -3.40 43.11 -21.48
C GLU A 387 -3.20 43.08 -23.01
N ILE A 388 -3.26 41.92 -23.65
CA ILE A 388 -3.17 41.80 -25.11
C ILE A 388 -4.34 42.53 -25.81
N GLU A 389 -5.55 42.47 -25.26
CA GLU A 389 -6.71 43.20 -25.80
C GLU A 389 -6.59 44.71 -25.59
N GLY A 390 -6.08 45.15 -24.44
CA GLY A 390 -5.72 46.55 -24.18
C GLY A 390 -4.71 47.09 -25.19
N LEU A 391 -3.58 46.38 -25.37
CA LEU A 391 -2.56 46.74 -26.36
C LEU A 391 -3.11 46.75 -27.80
N ARG A 392 -4.05 45.85 -28.14
CA ARG A 392 -4.72 45.87 -29.45
C ARG A 392 -5.65 47.07 -29.62
N ALA A 393 -6.36 47.48 -28.57
CA ALA A 393 -7.17 48.69 -28.57
C ALA A 393 -6.30 49.95 -28.72
N GLU A 394 -5.18 50.04 -28.00
CA GLU A 394 -4.21 51.12 -28.12
C GLU A 394 -3.60 51.20 -29.53
N ILE A 395 -3.25 50.06 -30.14
CA ILE A 395 -2.80 50.01 -31.54
C ILE A 395 -3.89 50.52 -32.48
N ALA A 396 -5.15 50.11 -32.30
CA ALA A 396 -6.26 50.56 -33.14
C ALA A 396 -6.54 52.07 -33.00
N ASP A 397 -6.43 52.62 -31.79
CA ASP A 397 -6.54 54.06 -31.54
C ASP A 397 -5.37 54.84 -32.16
N LEU A 398 -4.14 54.34 -32.06
CA LEU A 398 -2.96 54.93 -32.71
C LEU A 398 -3.07 54.90 -34.24
N GLU A 399 -3.57 53.80 -34.83
CA GLU A 399 -3.87 53.70 -36.26
C GLU A 399 -4.99 54.67 -36.67
N GLY A 400 -6.05 54.78 -35.86
CA GLY A 400 -7.14 55.74 -36.06
C GLY A 400 -6.66 57.20 -36.05
N ILE A 401 -5.78 57.56 -35.11
CA ILE A 401 -5.14 58.87 -35.03
C ILE A 401 -4.22 59.11 -36.24
N ALA A 402 -3.45 58.10 -36.67
CA ALA A 402 -2.58 58.20 -37.84
C ALA A 402 -3.38 58.43 -39.13
N VAL A 403 -4.49 57.72 -39.32
CA VAL A 403 -5.40 57.90 -40.47
C VAL A 403 -6.09 59.27 -40.42
N ALA A 404 -6.56 59.72 -39.25
CA ALA A 404 -7.17 61.04 -39.09
C ALA A 404 -6.16 62.18 -39.34
N ALA A 405 -4.91 62.05 -38.87
CA ALA A 405 -3.83 63.00 -39.10
C ALA A 405 -3.42 63.07 -40.59
N GLY A 406 -3.54 61.97 -41.33
CA GLY A 406 -3.27 61.89 -42.77
C GLY A 406 -4.16 62.78 -43.65
N ALA A 407 -5.29 63.27 -43.14
CA ALA A 407 -6.22 64.11 -43.90
C ALA A 407 -5.86 65.62 -43.91
N ILE A 408 -5.01 66.10 -43.00
CA ILE A 408 -4.71 67.54 -42.87
C ILE A 408 -3.36 67.88 -43.52
N LYS A 409 -3.40 68.36 -44.77
CA LYS A 409 -2.23 68.90 -45.48
C LYS A 409 -1.71 70.19 -44.81
N SER A 410 -0.82 70.04 -43.83
CA SER A 410 -0.16 71.13 -43.11
C SER A 410 1.37 70.99 -43.20
N PRO A 411 2.07 71.74 -44.08
CA PRO A 411 3.48 71.54 -44.36
C PRO A 411 4.41 72.36 -43.43
N GLN A 412 4.22 72.29 -42.11
CA GLN A 412 5.19 72.83 -41.14
C GLN A 412 4.90 72.41 -39.68
N ARG A 413 5.48 71.29 -39.22
CA ARG A 413 5.93 71.16 -37.82
C ARG A 413 6.86 69.97 -37.59
N MET A 414 8.10 70.32 -37.23
CA MET A 414 9.06 69.62 -36.36
C MET A 414 8.90 68.09 -36.18
N PRO A 415 9.89 67.27 -36.59
CA PRO A 415 9.91 65.86 -36.21
C PRO A 415 10.11 65.72 -34.70
N ARG A 416 9.08 65.27 -33.97
CA ARG A 416 9.28 64.66 -32.65
C ARG A 416 9.93 63.28 -32.85
N PRO A 417 10.88 62.87 -32.00
CA PRO A 417 11.70 61.69 -32.25
C PRO A 417 10.96 60.40 -31.87
N LEU A 418 10.03 59.96 -32.72
CA LEU A 418 9.46 58.60 -32.65
C LEU A 418 10.53 57.49 -32.81
N ASN A 419 11.75 57.86 -33.23
CA ASN A 419 12.93 57.00 -33.09
C ASN A 419 13.15 56.52 -31.65
N GLY A 420 12.82 57.30 -30.61
CA GLY A 420 13.06 56.91 -29.22
C GLY A 420 12.21 55.71 -28.78
N GLU A 421 10.90 55.78 -29.04
CA GLU A 421 9.97 54.68 -28.75
C GLU A 421 10.19 53.49 -29.70
N TYR A 422 10.52 53.73 -30.97
CA TYR A 422 10.89 52.67 -31.90
C TYR A 422 12.21 51.97 -31.49
N GLU A 423 13.20 52.68 -30.97
CA GLU A 423 14.43 52.08 -30.42
C GLU A 423 14.18 51.36 -29.08
N LEU A 424 13.26 51.84 -28.24
CA LEU A 424 12.81 51.14 -27.03
C LEU A 424 12.11 49.81 -27.33
N ILE A 425 11.08 49.82 -28.19
CA ILE A 425 10.36 48.61 -28.62
C ILE A 425 11.30 47.65 -29.37
N LYS A 426 12.26 48.18 -30.14
CA LYS A 426 13.29 47.36 -30.80
C LYS A 426 14.28 46.77 -29.79
N ALA A 427 14.68 47.51 -28.75
CA ALA A 427 15.52 47.01 -27.68
C ALA A 427 14.80 45.91 -26.88
N GLU A 428 13.56 46.16 -26.45
CA GLU A 428 12.72 45.20 -25.75
C GLU A 428 12.46 43.93 -26.57
N LYS A 429 12.19 44.07 -27.88
CA LYS A 429 12.14 42.93 -28.80
C LYS A 429 13.47 42.17 -28.86
N THR A 430 14.61 42.85 -28.92
CA THR A 430 15.92 42.15 -28.90
C THR A 430 16.27 41.54 -27.55
N ASP A 431 15.70 42.03 -26.45
CA ASP A 431 15.83 41.46 -25.11
C ASP A 431 14.93 40.22 -24.96
N LEU A 432 13.69 40.26 -25.42
CA LEU A 432 12.79 39.09 -25.51
C LEU A 432 13.33 38.01 -26.45
N GLU A 433 13.89 38.39 -27.61
CA GLU A 433 14.57 37.44 -28.49
C GLU A 433 15.85 36.86 -27.86
N ARG A 434 16.47 37.56 -26.90
CA ARG A 434 17.62 37.06 -26.14
C ARG A 434 17.18 36.08 -25.06
N THR A 435 16.19 36.43 -24.24
CA THR A 435 15.68 35.54 -23.18
C THR A 435 15.06 34.27 -23.73
N CYS A 436 14.38 34.33 -24.89
CA CYS A 436 13.91 33.13 -25.58
C CYS A 436 15.07 32.23 -26.00
N LYS A 437 16.12 32.78 -26.63
CA LYS A 437 17.32 32.02 -27.03
C LYS A 437 18.10 31.47 -25.83
N GLU A 438 18.14 32.20 -24.72
CA GLU A 438 18.75 31.74 -23.46
C GLU A 438 17.96 30.57 -22.87
N ARG A 439 16.62 30.63 -22.84
CA ARG A 439 15.76 29.51 -22.43
C ARG A 439 15.83 28.30 -23.35
N GLU A 440 15.94 28.50 -24.66
CA GLU A 440 16.17 27.42 -25.63
C GLU A 440 17.54 26.75 -25.40
N LEU A 441 18.59 27.54 -25.12
CA LEU A 441 19.92 27.03 -24.77
C LEU A 441 19.96 26.29 -23.43
N GLU A 442 19.23 26.78 -22.43
CA GLU A 442 19.09 26.13 -21.12
C GLU A 442 18.38 24.77 -21.25
N LEU A 443 17.25 24.74 -21.95
CA LEU A 443 16.48 23.53 -22.19
C LEU A 443 17.21 22.52 -23.11
N ALA A 444 18.07 23.01 -24.02
CA ALA A 444 19.00 22.16 -24.78
C ALA A 444 20.08 21.53 -23.87
N ARG A 445 20.68 22.29 -22.94
CA ARG A 445 21.64 21.77 -21.95
C ARG A 445 21.00 20.76 -21.00
N GLU A 446 19.76 20.99 -20.55
CA GLU A 446 19.04 20.01 -19.73
C GLU A 446 18.81 18.70 -20.47
N ARG A 447 18.45 18.75 -21.76
CA ARG A 447 18.32 17.56 -22.61
C ARG A 447 19.66 16.84 -22.81
N GLU A 448 20.75 17.57 -23.00
CA GLU A 448 22.11 17.02 -23.11
C GLU A 448 22.57 16.36 -21.79
N ASN A 449 22.30 17.00 -20.65
CA ASN A 449 22.56 16.44 -19.32
C ASN A 449 21.74 15.16 -19.08
N ALA A 450 20.44 15.17 -19.42
CA ALA A 450 19.58 14.00 -19.29
C ALA A 450 20.01 12.83 -20.20
N ALA A 451 20.46 13.12 -21.43
CA ALA A 451 21.05 12.13 -22.32
C ALA A 451 22.35 11.55 -21.73
N THR A 452 23.22 12.40 -21.19
CA THR A 452 24.48 11.99 -20.55
C THR A 452 24.23 11.09 -19.33
N LEU A 453 23.26 11.42 -18.48
CA LEU A 453 22.87 10.59 -17.33
C LEU A 453 22.28 9.23 -17.75
N ARG A 454 21.50 9.18 -18.84
CA ARG A 454 21.01 7.91 -19.40
C ARG A 454 22.16 7.03 -19.91
N ILE A 455 23.12 7.60 -20.64
CA ILE A 455 24.32 6.87 -21.10
C ILE A 455 25.11 6.35 -19.89
N GLN A 456 25.33 7.15 -18.85
CA GLN A 456 26.02 6.70 -17.64
C GLN A 456 25.27 5.57 -16.90
N LEU A 457 23.93 5.59 -16.87
CA LEU A 457 23.13 4.49 -16.33
C LEU A 457 23.22 3.23 -17.19
N GLU A 458 23.22 3.35 -18.51
CA GLU A 458 23.42 2.25 -19.44
C GLU A 458 24.83 1.64 -19.32
N GLU A 459 25.87 2.47 -19.21
CA GLU A 459 27.25 2.04 -18.95
C GLU A 459 27.38 1.32 -17.60
N ARG A 460 26.82 1.88 -16.52
CA ARG A 460 26.79 1.23 -15.19
C ARG A 460 26.03 -0.09 -15.22
N ASN A 461 24.90 -0.16 -15.92
CA ASN A 461 24.15 -1.41 -16.10
C ASN A 461 24.93 -2.43 -16.94
N ALA A 462 25.63 -2.01 -17.99
CA ALA A 462 26.50 -2.87 -18.79
C ALA A 462 27.71 -3.36 -17.97
N GLU A 463 28.33 -2.51 -17.15
CA GLU A 463 29.36 -2.92 -16.19
C GLU A 463 28.83 -3.98 -15.22
N LEU A 464 27.67 -3.75 -14.59
CA LEU A 464 27.01 -4.72 -13.71
C LEU A 464 26.66 -6.04 -14.42
N GLU A 465 26.18 -5.99 -15.67
CA GLU A 465 25.99 -7.15 -16.54
C GLU A 465 27.30 -7.91 -16.80
N THR A 466 28.40 -7.22 -17.09
CA THR A 466 29.71 -7.88 -17.29
C THR A 466 30.26 -8.46 -15.99
N ILE A 467 30.04 -7.81 -14.85
CA ILE A 467 30.42 -8.31 -13.52
C ILE A 467 29.59 -9.56 -13.19
N ARG A 468 28.26 -9.52 -13.38
CA ARG A 468 27.39 -10.70 -13.23
C ARG A 468 27.83 -11.85 -14.13
N LYS A 469 28.14 -11.58 -15.41
CA LYS A 469 28.63 -12.58 -16.37
C LYS A 469 30.03 -13.14 -16.02
N LYS A 470 30.92 -12.33 -15.44
CA LYS A 470 32.22 -12.80 -14.90
C LYS A 470 32.01 -13.67 -13.67
N LEU A 471 31.28 -13.17 -12.67
CA LEU A 471 31.00 -13.89 -11.42
C LEU A 471 30.35 -15.24 -11.71
N ASN A 472 29.29 -15.28 -12.53
CA ASN A 472 28.58 -16.51 -12.87
C ASN A 472 29.42 -17.49 -13.71
N ARG A 473 30.47 -17.00 -14.40
CA ARG A 473 31.43 -17.83 -15.16
C ARG A 473 32.61 -18.31 -14.31
N GLU A 474 32.99 -17.57 -13.27
CA GLU A 474 34.02 -17.93 -12.29
C GLU A 474 33.47 -18.84 -11.18
N GLN A 475 32.15 -18.80 -10.92
CA GLN A 475 31.49 -19.59 -9.88
C GLN A 475 31.10 -21.00 -10.36
N SER A 476 31.22 -21.30 -11.66
CA SER A 476 31.05 -22.65 -12.23
C SER A 476 32.31 -23.13 -12.98
N VAL A 477 33.29 -23.68 -12.25
CA VAL A 477 34.07 -24.87 -12.66
C VAL A 477 34.93 -25.33 -11.47
N ASN A 478 35.01 -26.65 -11.30
CA ASN A 478 35.78 -27.32 -10.26
C ASN A 478 37.25 -26.89 -10.21
N GLY A 479 37.79 -26.90 -8.99
CA GLY A 479 39.21 -26.71 -8.76
C GLY A 479 40.09 -27.81 -9.36
N ALA A 480 41.36 -27.44 -9.58
CA ALA A 480 42.56 -28.27 -9.44
C ALA A 480 43.80 -27.42 -9.80
N GLU A 481 44.90 -27.75 -9.13
CA GLU A 481 46.31 -27.51 -9.48
C GLU A 481 46.94 -26.09 -9.45
N GLU A 482 48.11 -26.13 -8.83
CA GLU A 482 49.14 -25.10 -8.75
C GLU A 482 49.64 -24.63 -10.12
N VAL A 483 49.79 -23.32 -10.33
CA VAL A 483 50.82 -22.79 -11.25
C VAL A 483 51.57 -21.61 -10.62
N LYS A 484 52.90 -21.64 -10.77
CA LYS A 484 53.86 -20.74 -10.12
C LYS A 484 54.09 -19.43 -10.91
N LYS A 485 54.37 -18.37 -10.16
CA LYS A 485 55.34 -17.28 -10.45
C LYS A 485 55.38 -16.67 -11.86
N SER A 486 54.91 -15.43 -11.94
CA SER A 486 55.66 -14.26 -12.43
C SER A 486 54.96 -13.00 -11.89
N SER A 487 55.52 -11.80 -11.75
CA SER A 487 56.90 -11.29 -11.67
C SER A 487 56.80 -9.77 -11.51
N VAL A 488 57.27 -9.21 -10.40
CA VAL A 488 57.73 -7.80 -10.26
C VAL A 488 56.69 -6.67 -10.49
N THR A 489 56.27 -6.01 -9.41
CA THR A 489 56.62 -4.59 -9.11
C THR A 489 56.08 -4.17 -7.73
N ALA A 490 56.76 -3.21 -7.09
CA ALA A 490 56.36 -2.44 -5.90
C ALA A 490 55.75 -3.19 -4.69
N SER A 491 56.51 -3.26 -3.59
CA SER A 491 55.99 -3.67 -2.28
C SER A 491 54.99 -2.62 -1.76
N PRO A 492 53.68 -2.93 -1.62
CA PRO A 492 52.77 -2.04 -0.90
C PRO A 492 53.19 -1.95 0.57
N SER A 493 52.94 -0.82 1.23
CA SER A 493 53.24 -0.69 2.65
C SER A 493 52.37 -1.66 3.45
N LYS A 494 52.81 -2.04 4.65
CA LYS A 494 51.98 -2.86 5.57
C LYS A 494 50.64 -2.20 5.89
N GLN A 495 50.54 -0.88 5.72
CA GLN A 495 49.35 -0.08 5.98
C GLN A 495 48.34 -0.22 4.83
N ASP A 496 48.80 -0.20 3.58
CA ASP A 496 47.97 -0.42 2.39
C ASP A 496 47.38 -1.85 2.37
N LEU A 497 48.17 -2.85 2.78
CA LEU A 497 47.70 -4.23 2.95
C LEU A 497 46.66 -4.40 4.06
N TYR A 498 46.59 -3.47 5.02
CA TYR A 498 45.56 -3.46 6.06
C TYR A 498 44.31 -2.72 5.58
N ALA A 499 44.46 -1.58 4.92
CA ALA A 499 43.37 -0.85 4.27
C ALA A 499 42.62 -1.74 3.26
N ALA A 500 43.35 -2.37 2.34
CA ALA A 500 42.78 -3.31 1.37
C ALA A 500 42.06 -4.50 2.02
N ARG A 501 42.46 -4.94 3.24
CA ARG A 501 41.76 -6.00 3.98
C ARG A 501 40.43 -5.54 4.56
N GLU A 502 40.36 -4.34 5.12
CA GLU A 502 39.09 -3.77 5.59
C GLU A 502 38.17 -3.39 4.41
N GLU A 503 38.71 -2.92 3.28
CA GLU A 503 37.96 -2.73 2.03
C GLU A 503 37.38 -4.06 1.50
N ILE A 504 38.19 -5.12 1.40
CA ILE A 504 37.73 -6.47 1.00
C ILE A 504 36.64 -6.99 1.96
N LYS A 505 36.75 -6.70 3.25
CA LYS A 505 35.75 -7.08 4.26
C LYS A 505 34.45 -6.28 4.13
N GLY A 506 34.53 -4.98 3.84
CA GLY A 506 33.38 -4.14 3.50
C GLY A 506 32.68 -4.59 2.22
N LEU A 507 33.45 -4.84 1.15
CA LEU A 507 32.93 -5.40 -0.10
C LEU A 507 32.29 -6.77 0.11
N LYS A 508 32.86 -7.64 0.96
CA LYS A 508 32.25 -8.93 1.32
C LYS A 508 30.91 -8.75 2.03
N HIS A 509 30.79 -7.76 2.92
CA HIS A 509 29.52 -7.47 3.60
C HIS A 509 28.46 -6.99 2.62
N ILE A 510 28.79 -6.03 1.74
CA ILE A 510 27.91 -5.52 0.68
C ILE A 510 27.48 -6.65 -0.28
N ILE A 511 28.39 -7.54 -0.67
CA ILE A 511 28.06 -8.72 -1.49
C ILE A 511 27.09 -9.65 -0.76
N GLN A 512 27.28 -9.87 0.55
CA GLN A 512 26.40 -10.71 1.36
C GLN A 512 25.00 -10.08 1.56
N GLU A 513 24.93 -8.76 1.73
CA GLU A 513 23.68 -8.00 1.78
C GLU A 513 22.96 -8.06 0.42
N LEU A 514 23.64 -7.78 -0.69
CA LEU A 514 23.06 -7.89 -2.04
C LEU A 514 22.62 -9.31 -2.38
N GLN A 515 23.31 -10.35 -1.88
CA GLN A 515 22.87 -11.74 -2.01
C GLN A 515 21.58 -12.00 -1.22
N LEU A 516 21.47 -11.47 0.01
CA LEU A 516 20.27 -11.57 0.85
C LEU A 516 19.09 -10.77 0.29
N GLU A 517 19.33 -9.59 -0.28
CA GLU A 517 18.31 -8.80 -0.98
C GLU A 517 17.81 -9.51 -2.24
N ASN A 518 18.72 -10.14 -2.99
CA ASN A 518 18.36 -10.89 -4.20
C ASN A 518 17.53 -12.15 -3.86
N THR A 519 17.84 -12.88 -2.78
CA THR A 519 16.99 -14.00 -2.34
C THR A 519 15.63 -13.53 -1.83
N LYS A 520 15.56 -12.42 -1.07
CA LYS A 520 14.29 -11.79 -0.67
C LYS A 520 13.46 -11.31 -1.86
N ALA A 521 14.09 -10.69 -2.86
CA ALA A 521 13.43 -10.27 -4.09
C ALA A 521 12.87 -11.48 -4.87
N ALA A 522 13.66 -12.55 -5.01
CA ALA A 522 13.22 -13.79 -5.66
C ALA A 522 12.06 -14.48 -4.89
N GLN A 523 12.07 -14.45 -3.56
CA GLN A 523 10.94 -14.91 -2.75
C GLN A 523 9.69 -14.06 -2.98
N ARG A 524 9.83 -12.72 -2.99
CA ARG A 524 8.71 -11.80 -3.28
C ARG A 524 8.13 -12.02 -4.67
N THR A 525 8.96 -12.24 -5.69
CA THR A 525 8.49 -12.59 -7.04
C THR A 525 7.69 -13.88 -7.04
N LYS A 526 8.15 -14.94 -6.35
CA LYS A 526 7.39 -16.20 -6.23
C LYS A 526 6.05 -16.04 -5.53
N VAL A 527 5.97 -15.20 -4.49
CA VAL A 527 4.69 -14.89 -3.82
C VAL A 527 3.75 -14.20 -4.82
N LEU A 528 4.21 -13.16 -5.51
CA LEU A 528 3.42 -12.46 -6.54
C LEU A 528 3.02 -13.37 -7.73
N GLU A 529 3.85 -14.34 -8.10
CA GLU A 529 3.51 -15.37 -9.10
C GLU A 529 2.40 -16.31 -8.60
N SER A 530 2.45 -16.74 -7.34
CA SER A 530 1.38 -17.55 -6.73
C SER A 530 0.07 -16.79 -6.56
N GLU A 531 0.14 -15.50 -6.21
CA GLU A 531 -1.01 -14.60 -6.09
C GLU A 531 -1.68 -14.36 -7.45
N ASN A 532 -0.90 -14.04 -8.50
CA ASN A 532 -1.43 -13.94 -9.87
C ASN A 532 -2.08 -15.26 -10.34
N LYS A 533 -1.51 -16.41 -9.98
CA LYS A 533 -2.09 -17.71 -10.31
C LYS A 533 -3.42 -17.95 -9.59
N LEU A 534 -3.54 -17.53 -8.33
CA LEU A 534 -4.77 -17.63 -7.55
C LEU A 534 -5.87 -16.72 -8.15
N LEU A 535 -5.53 -15.45 -8.41
CA LEU A 535 -6.44 -14.48 -9.04
C LEU A 535 -6.91 -14.93 -10.43
N LEU A 536 -6.06 -15.60 -11.22
CA LEU A 536 -6.46 -16.21 -12.49
C LEU A 536 -7.46 -17.36 -12.28
N SER A 537 -7.24 -18.25 -11.31
CA SER A 537 -8.22 -19.31 -11.00
C SER A 537 -9.54 -18.78 -10.45
N GLU A 538 -9.52 -17.70 -9.69
CA GLU A 538 -10.73 -17.03 -9.20
C GLU A 538 -11.49 -16.33 -10.33
N ALA A 539 -10.80 -15.66 -11.25
CA ALA A 539 -11.40 -15.06 -12.44
C ALA A 539 -12.01 -16.12 -13.39
N ASP A 540 -11.41 -17.31 -13.50
CA ASP A 540 -12.00 -18.42 -14.26
C ASP A 540 -13.18 -19.07 -13.52
N GLN A 541 -13.14 -19.19 -12.18
CA GLN A 541 -14.30 -19.62 -11.39
C GLN A 541 -15.48 -18.67 -11.53
N LEU A 542 -15.27 -17.35 -11.43
CA LEU A 542 -16.33 -16.35 -11.61
C LEU A 542 -16.97 -16.40 -13.01
N ARG A 543 -16.21 -16.79 -14.04
CA ARG A 543 -16.77 -17.04 -15.39
C ARG A 543 -17.62 -18.30 -15.45
N GLU A 544 -17.20 -19.37 -14.77
CA GLU A 544 -18.00 -20.60 -14.68
C GLU A 544 -19.28 -20.39 -13.86
N ASP A 545 -19.21 -19.63 -12.77
CA ASP A 545 -20.35 -19.24 -11.94
C ASP A 545 -21.31 -18.33 -12.72
N MET A 546 -20.79 -17.33 -13.45
CA MET A 546 -21.60 -16.48 -14.35
C MET A 546 -22.32 -17.31 -15.42
N LYS A 547 -21.60 -18.19 -16.10
CA LYS A 547 -22.18 -19.07 -17.11
C LYS A 547 -23.24 -20.00 -16.50
N THR A 548 -22.98 -20.53 -15.30
CA THR A 548 -23.96 -21.34 -14.57
C THR A 548 -25.19 -20.52 -14.20
N LEU A 549 -25.05 -19.23 -13.91
CA LEU A 549 -26.17 -18.32 -13.68
C LEU A 549 -26.96 -18.06 -14.96
N GLU A 550 -26.29 -17.83 -16.09
CA GLU A 550 -26.89 -17.70 -17.43
C GLU A 550 -27.69 -18.96 -17.81
N ASP A 551 -27.08 -20.15 -17.71
CA ASP A 551 -27.73 -21.46 -17.96
C ASP A 551 -28.97 -21.66 -17.05
N ASN A 552 -28.94 -21.18 -15.80
CA ASN A 552 -30.08 -21.25 -14.87
C ASN A 552 -31.19 -20.24 -15.22
N VAL A 553 -30.85 -19.05 -15.70
CA VAL A 553 -31.82 -18.05 -16.18
C VAL A 553 -32.50 -18.56 -17.46
N GLU A 554 -31.74 -19.10 -18.41
CA GLU A 554 -32.30 -19.73 -19.63
C GLU A 554 -33.23 -20.90 -19.28
N GLN A 555 -32.86 -21.77 -18.34
CA GLN A 555 -33.74 -22.84 -17.85
C GLN A 555 -35.00 -22.33 -17.12
N THR A 556 -34.92 -21.17 -16.47
CA THR A 556 -36.06 -20.57 -15.77
C THR A 556 -37.04 -19.98 -16.78
N LEU A 557 -36.54 -19.24 -17.77
CA LEU A 557 -37.32 -18.71 -18.89
C LEU A 557 -37.98 -19.85 -19.68
N LEU A 558 -37.25 -20.92 -20.03
CA LEU A 558 -37.83 -22.09 -20.71
C LEU A 558 -38.93 -22.79 -19.89
N ARG A 559 -38.84 -22.79 -18.55
CA ARG A 559 -39.92 -23.29 -17.69
C ARG A 559 -41.13 -22.37 -17.66
N GLU A 560 -40.90 -21.05 -17.66
CA GLU A 560 -41.96 -20.05 -17.67
C GLU A 560 -42.71 -20.04 -19.01
N GLU A 561 -42.00 -20.11 -20.14
CA GLU A 561 -42.58 -20.30 -21.48
C GLU A 561 -43.45 -21.57 -21.54
N GLN A 562 -42.95 -22.72 -21.05
CA GLN A 562 -43.73 -23.96 -21.00
C GLN A 562 -44.94 -23.88 -20.05
N ALA A 563 -44.86 -23.10 -18.97
CA ALA A 563 -45.97 -22.88 -18.06
C ALA A 563 -47.08 -22.04 -18.71
N LEU A 564 -46.69 -20.99 -19.45
CA LEU A 564 -47.59 -20.12 -20.22
C LEU A 564 -48.24 -20.88 -21.38
N GLU A 565 -47.49 -21.68 -22.15
CA GLU A 565 -48.06 -22.57 -23.18
C GLU A 565 -49.08 -23.56 -22.57
N ALA A 566 -48.80 -24.10 -21.38
CA ALA A 566 -49.71 -24.99 -20.67
C ALA A 566 -50.91 -24.29 -20.01
N GLU A 567 -50.89 -22.96 -19.87
CA GLU A 567 -52.02 -22.14 -19.42
C GLU A 567 -52.89 -21.72 -20.62
N GLU A 568 -52.27 -21.30 -21.73
CA GLU A 568 -52.97 -21.02 -23.00
C GLU A 568 -53.66 -22.28 -23.56
N ALA A 569 -53.03 -23.46 -23.45
CA ALA A 569 -53.67 -24.73 -23.78
C ALA A 569 -54.86 -25.06 -22.85
N ALA A 570 -54.79 -24.72 -21.57
CA ALA A 570 -55.86 -24.96 -20.61
C ALA A 570 -57.07 -24.03 -20.82
N LEU A 571 -56.85 -22.79 -21.27
CA LEU A 571 -57.91 -21.84 -21.63
C LEU A 571 -58.71 -22.24 -22.89
N ASN A 572 -58.18 -23.15 -23.70
CA ASN A 572 -58.77 -23.57 -24.98
C ASN A 572 -59.36 -25.00 -24.97
N GLY A 573 -59.33 -25.72 -23.83
CA GLY A 573 -59.79 -27.11 -23.72
C GLY A 573 -60.95 -27.31 -22.73
N GLU A 574 -61.84 -28.27 -22.99
CA GLU A 574 -62.88 -28.67 -22.03
C GLU A 574 -62.29 -29.31 -20.76
N PRO A 575 -63.00 -29.22 -19.62
CA PRO A 575 -62.47 -29.62 -18.31
C PRO A 575 -62.42 -31.15 -18.14
N ASP A 576 -61.27 -31.74 -18.42
CA ASP A 576 -60.95 -33.13 -18.07
C ASP A 576 -60.17 -33.15 -16.74
N ASP A 577 -60.87 -33.40 -15.62
CA ASP A 577 -60.33 -33.36 -14.24
C ASP A 577 -59.06 -34.22 -14.06
N LEU A 578 -58.90 -35.27 -14.87
CA LEU A 578 -57.76 -36.17 -14.83
C LEU A 578 -56.48 -35.49 -15.34
N ALA A 579 -56.58 -34.56 -16.29
CA ALA A 579 -55.48 -33.74 -16.76
C ALA A 579 -55.04 -32.71 -15.70
N ALA A 580 -55.99 -32.14 -14.95
CA ALA A 580 -55.70 -31.21 -13.85
C ALA A 580 -54.89 -31.90 -12.73
N LEU A 581 -55.28 -33.12 -12.33
CA LEU A 581 -54.52 -33.91 -11.35
C LEU A 581 -53.12 -34.31 -11.87
N GLN A 582 -52.99 -34.57 -13.18
CA GLN A 582 -51.69 -34.87 -13.80
C GLN A 582 -50.80 -33.61 -13.98
N LYS A 583 -51.40 -32.41 -13.98
CA LYS A 583 -50.68 -31.12 -13.95
C LYS A 583 -50.15 -30.83 -12.55
N THR A 584 -50.98 -30.91 -11.50
CA THR A 584 -50.54 -30.68 -10.11
C THR A 584 -49.47 -31.68 -9.65
N MET A 585 -49.55 -32.94 -10.07
CA MET A 585 -48.48 -33.94 -9.83
C MET A 585 -47.16 -33.58 -10.53
N ARG A 586 -47.20 -32.96 -11.71
CA ARG A 586 -46.00 -32.46 -12.41
C ARG A 586 -45.42 -31.22 -11.73
N GLU A 587 -46.26 -30.28 -11.31
CA GLU A 587 -45.84 -29.08 -10.57
C GLU A 587 -45.20 -29.44 -9.22
N MET A 588 -45.81 -30.36 -8.46
CA MET A 588 -45.22 -30.87 -7.21
C MET A 588 -43.88 -31.58 -7.45
N LYS A 589 -43.77 -32.38 -8.52
CA LYS A 589 -42.50 -33.02 -8.90
C LYS A 589 -41.43 -31.97 -9.26
N GLY A 590 -41.79 -30.94 -10.03
CA GLY A 590 -40.90 -29.83 -10.39
C GLY A 590 -40.42 -29.04 -9.17
N LYS A 591 -41.30 -28.81 -8.17
CA LYS A 591 -40.91 -28.20 -6.88
C LYS A 591 -39.88 -29.05 -6.14
N TYR A 592 -40.14 -30.34 -5.94
CA TYR A 592 -39.17 -31.23 -5.28
C TYR A 592 -37.85 -31.38 -6.05
N GLU A 593 -37.88 -31.37 -7.39
CA GLU A 593 -36.66 -31.33 -8.20
C GLU A 593 -35.87 -30.02 -7.99
N SER A 594 -36.55 -28.87 -7.92
CA SER A 594 -35.90 -27.58 -7.64
C SER A 594 -35.36 -27.46 -6.20
N GLU A 595 -36.06 -28.01 -5.21
CA GLU A 595 -35.58 -28.09 -3.82
C GLU A 595 -34.35 -28.99 -3.70
N LEU A 596 -34.34 -30.15 -4.38
CA LEU A 596 -33.18 -31.03 -4.43
C LEU A 596 -31.97 -30.35 -5.10
N GLU A 597 -32.18 -29.59 -6.18
CA GLU A 597 -31.11 -28.87 -6.85
C GLU A 597 -30.58 -27.71 -5.99
N GLN A 598 -31.46 -26.98 -5.30
CA GLN A 598 -31.07 -25.96 -4.32
C GLN A 598 -30.27 -26.56 -3.14
N MET A 599 -30.66 -27.75 -2.66
CA MET A 599 -29.91 -28.44 -1.60
C MET A 599 -28.56 -28.98 -2.08
N ARG A 600 -28.45 -29.46 -3.32
CA ARG A 600 -27.16 -29.79 -3.96
C ARG A 600 -26.26 -28.56 -4.06
N LYS A 601 -26.80 -27.43 -4.53
CA LYS A 601 -26.07 -26.17 -4.64
C LYS A 601 -25.55 -25.68 -3.28
N ARG A 602 -26.40 -25.68 -2.24
CA ARG A 602 -25.98 -25.37 -0.85
C ARG A 602 -24.88 -26.30 -0.35
N LEU A 603 -24.94 -27.59 -0.70
CA LEU A 603 -23.92 -28.57 -0.33
C LEU A 603 -22.58 -28.29 -1.03
N SER A 604 -22.57 -28.02 -2.34
CA SER A 604 -21.34 -27.64 -3.07
C SER A 604 -20.77 -26.29 -2.60
N GLU A 605 -21.62 -25.32 -2.27
CA GLU A 605 -21.18 -24.04 -1.69
C GLU A 605 -20.54 -24.23 -0.30
N ALA A 606 -21.11 -25.09 0.53
CA ALA A 606 -20.55 -25.45 1.83
C ALA A 606 -19.22 -26.21 1.69
N GLU A 607 -19.11 -27.14 0.73
CA GLU A 607 -17.86 -27.84 0.40
C GLU A 607 -16.78 -26.86 -0.09
N MET A 608 -17.10 -25.92 -0.98
CA MET A 608 -16.14 -24.89 -1.42
C MET A 608 -15.73 -23.92 -0.29
N LYS A 609 -16.65 -23.54 0.61
CA LYS A 609 -16.32 -22.74 1.79
C LYS A 609 -15.41 -23.50 2.75
N SER A 610 -15.69 -24.79 2.98
CA SER A 610 -14.84 -25.67 3.78
C SER A 610 -13.46 -25.86 3.15
N ALA A 611 -13.36 -26.01 1.83
CA ALA A 611 -12.09 -26.17 1.12
C ALA A 611 -11.21 -24.91 1.22
N ARG A 612 -11.81 -23.70 1.12
CA ARG A 612 -11.12 -22.42 1.36
C ARG A 612 -10.61 -22.31 2.80
N ALA A 613 -11.46 -22.54 3.79
CA ALA A 613 -11.05 -22.52 5.20
C ALA A 613 -9.90 -23.52 5.50
N VAL A 614 -9.94 -24.72 4.92
CA VAL A 614 -8.85 -25.70 5.03
C VAL A 614 -7.56 -25.21 4.33
N HIS A 615 -7.66 -24.54 3.19
CA HIS A 615 -6.49 -23.94 2.53
C HIS A 615 -5.86 -22.84 3.39
N ASP A 616 -6.67 -21.96 3.96
CA ASP A 616 -6.18 -20.82 4.75
C ASP A 616 -5.56 -21.27 6.07
N LEU A 617 -6.15 -22.27 6.75
CA LEU A 617 -5.54 -22.92 7.91
C LEU A 617 -4.21 -23.63 7.55
N ASN A 618 -4.12 -24.30 6.39
CA ASN A 618 -2.85 -24.90 5.95
C ASN A 618 -1.79 -23.84 5.63
N LYS A 619 -2.19 -22.66 5.15
CA LYS A 619 -1.29 -21.52 4.94
C LYS A 619 -0.78 -20.96 6.27
N GLU A 620 -1.67 -20.74 7.23
CA GLU A 620 -1.31 -20.32 8.60
C GLU A 620 -0.36 -21.33 9.27
N ILE A 621 -0.64 -22.64 9.15
CA ILE A 621 0.25 -23.70 9.62
C ILE A 621 1.65 -23.56 8.97
N GLY A 622 1.74 -23.36 7.65
CA GLY A 622 3.01 -23.18 6.97
C GLY A 622 3.78 -21.90 7.38
N GLU A 623 3.07 -20.81 7.68
CA GLU A 623 3.66 -19.58 8.22
C GLU A 623 4.18 -19.79 9.66
N LEU A 624 3.43 -20.49 10.51
CA LEU A 624 3.84 -20.88 11.86
C LEU A 624 5.02 -21.86 11.85
N GLU A 625 5.02 -22.87 10.97
CA GLU A 625 6.14 -23.78 10.76
C GLU A 625 7.42 -23.00 10.36
N SER A 626 7.32 -22.06 9.42
CA SER A 626 8.46 -21.23 9.01
C SER A 626 8.96 -20.31 10.14
N LEU A 627 8.06 -19.79 10.97
CA LEU A 627 8.42 -19.01 12.16
C LEU A 627 9.14 -19.87 13.21
N ILE A 628 8.68 -21.11 13.43
CA ILE A 628 9.31 -22.08 14.32
C ILE A 628 10.71 -22.46 13.79
N GLU A 629 10.86 -22.78 12.50
CA GLU A 629 12.16 -23.03 11.87
C GLU A 629 13.11 -21.84 12.04
N SER A 630 12.64 -20.62 11.77
CA SER A 630 13.44 -19.40 11.94
C SER A 630 13.91 -19.21 13.39
N LYS A 631 13.03 -19.50 14.36
CA LYS A 631 13.34 -19.43 15.78
C LYS A 631 14.37 -20.50 16.19
N ILE A 632 14.20 -21.74 15.72
CA ILE A 632 15.17 -22.83 15.94
C ILE A 632 16.54 -22.39 15.41
N TYR A 633 16.66 -21.95 14.15
CA TYR A 633 17.95 -21.54 13.58
C TYR A 633 18.63 -20.39 14.35
N ARG A 634 17.84 -19.46 14.89
CA ARG A 634 18.34 -18.34 15.71
C ARG A 634 18.80 -18.81 17.10
N GLU A 635 18.08 -19.73 17.72
CA GLU A 635 18.44 -20.35 18.99
C GLU A 635 19.75 -21.16 18.84
N ASP A 636 19.83 -21.97 17.79
CA ASP A 636 21.02 -22.72 17.35
C ASP A 636 22.27 -21.80 17.13
N GLU A 637 22.07 -20.60 16.58
CA GLU A 637 23.14 -19.60 16.41
C GLU A 637 23.57 -19.00 17.74
N LEU A 638 22.63 -18.68 18.63
CA LEU A 638 22.92 -18.20 19.99
C LEU A 638 23.62 -19.27 20.83
N GLU A 639 23.24 -20.54 20.76
CA GLU A 639 23.92 -21.65 21.43
C GLU A 639 25.37 -21.80 20.95
N ARG A 640 25.61 -21.66 19.64
CA ARG A 640 26.97 -21.66 19.05
C ARG A 640 27.79 -20.46 19.53
N GLU A 641 27.19 -19.27 19.63
CA GLU A 641 27.89 -18.07 20.12
C GLU A 641 28.18 -18.15 21.62
N VAL A 642 27.24 -18.65 22.43
CA VAL A 642 27.45 -18.95 23.87
C VAL A 642 28.56 -19.99 24.04
N SER A 643 28.55 -21.08 23.27
CA SER A 643 29.62 -22.10 23.29
C SER A 643 30.98 -21.49 22.94
N ARG A 644 31.04 -20.59 21.96
CA ARG A 644 32.25 -19.85 21.56
C ARG A 644 32.75 -18.91 22.66
N LEU A 645 31.84 -18.23 23.37
CA LEU A 645 32.17 -17.35 24.50
C LEU A 645 32.64 -18.15 25.72
N GLN A 646 31.99 -19.28 26.04
CA GLN A 646 32.43 -20.21 27.08
C GLN A 646 33.83 -20.77 26.77
N GLU A 647 34.11 -21.17 25.52
CA GLU A 647 35.44 -21.65 25.13
C GLU A 647 36.50 -20.53 25.24
N ARG A 648 36.15 -19.28 24.92
CA ARG A 648 37.01 -18.10 25.14
C ARG A 648 37.28 -17.84 26.62
N LEU A 649 36.27 -17.93 27.49
CA LEU A 649 36.42 -17.81 28.94
C LEU A 649 37.27 -18.93 29.53
N ALA A 650 37.05 -20.18 29.10
CA ALA A 650 37.90 -21.31 29.50
C ALA A 650 39.36 -21.13 29.05
N LYS A 651 39.59 -20.56 27.86
CA LYS A 651 40.93 -20.22 27.35
C LYS A 651 41.57 -19.03 28.08
N SER A 652 40.80 -18.03 28.51
CA SER A 652 41.32 -16.88 29.27
C SER A 652 41.63 -17.27 30.72
N GLN A 653 40.75 -18.02 31.39
CA GLN A 653 41.00 -18.54 32.74
C GLN A 653 42.24 -19.44 32.78
N LYS A 654 42.40 -20.39 31.83
CA LYS A 654 43.60 -21.24 31.72
C LYS A 654 44.91 -20.47 31.45
N LYS A 655 44.84 -19.25 30.90
CA LYS A 655 45.99 -18.34 30.76
C LYS A 655 46.22 -17.51 32.02
N SER A 656 45.15 -17.06 32.67
CA SER A 656 45.22 -16.26 33.90
C SER A 656 45.69 -17.07 35.12
N SER A 657 45.46 -18.39 35.15
CA SER A 657 45.82 -19.25 36.28
C SER A 657 47.28 -19.74 36.29
N LYS A 658 48.16 -19.19 35.44
CA LYS A 658 49.56 -19.61 35.33
C LYS A 658 50.58 -18.54 35.75
N GLY A 659 50.32 -17.97 36.94
CA GLY A 659 51.32 -17.52 37.92
C GLY A 659 52.20 -16.30 37.58
N PRO A 660 52.11 -15.21 38.36
CA PRO A 660 53.26 -14.34 38.59
C PRO A 660 54.20 -15.02 39.60
N SER A 661 55.28 -15.64 39.10
CA SER A 661 56.45 -15.89 39.94
C SER A 661 57.24 -14.58 40.04
N GLU A 662 57.64 -14.21 41.25
CA GLU A 662 58.47 -13.04 41.47
C GLU A 662 59.84 -13.19 40.79
N ASP A 663 60.39 -12.10 40.23
CA ASP A 663 61.73 -11.66 40.65
C ASP A 663 62.10 -10.20 40.30
N ALA A 664 62.82 -9.60 41.25
CA ALA A 664 63.72 -8.43 41.22
C ALA A 664 63.61 -7.29 40.16
N ARG A 665 63.17 -6.11 40.66
CA ARG A 665 63.92 -4.82 40.70
C ARG A 665 64.78 -4.40 39.49
N SER A 666 64.52 -3.19 38.94
CA SER A 666 65.39 -2.00 39.14
C SER A 666 64.90 -0.70 38.47
N SER A 667 64.97 0.40 39.25
CA SER A 667 65.32 1.80 38.90
C SER A 667 64.51 2.65 37.89
N ALA A 668 64.17 3.86 38.39
CA ALA A 668 64.12 5.19 37.73
C ALA A 668 62.81 5.68 37.05
N THR A 669 62.21 6.67 37.71
CA THR A 669 61.28 7.71 37.23
C THR A 669 62.06 8.92 36.64
N PRO A 670 61.47 10.08 36.20
CA PRO A 670 60.06 10.48 35.98
C PRO A 670 59.79 11.22 34.62
N SER A 671 58.66 11.95 34.54
CA SER A 671 58.30 13.10 33.66
C SER A 671 57.47 12.82 32.39
N LEU A 672 56.19 13.25 32.36
CA LEU A 672 55.65 14.57 31.96
C LEU A 672 55.78 14.81 30.44
N SER A 673 54.76 14.59 29.59
CA SER A 673 53.47 15.30 29.39
C SER A 673 53.53 16.48 28.40
N SER A 674 52.43 16.73 27.67
CA SER A 674 52.21 17.74 26.59
C SER A 674 52.80 17.36 25.20
N VAL A 675 52.17 17.64 24.05
CA VAL A 675 50.94 18.40 23.72
C VAL A 675 50.23 17.87 22.45
N SER A 676 48.90 18.09 22.37
CA SER A 676 48.06 18.36 21.17
C SER A 676 47.98 17.36 19.99
N SER A 677 46.82 16.72 19.76
CA SER A 677 45.73 17.12 18.82
C SER A 677 45.93 16.58 17.38
N SER A 678 44.94 16.02 16.66
CA SER A 678 43.48 16.23 16.70
C SER A 678 42.69 15.03 16.12
N ILE A 679 41.40 14.89 16.49
CA ILE A 679 40.21 14.56 15.63
C ILE A 679 40.34 13.33 14.69
N SER A 680 39.46 12.32 14.58
CA SER A 680 38.05 12.00 14.88
C SER A 680 37.66 10.96 13.78
N SER A 681 36.67 10.06 13.82
CA SER A 681 35.59 9.77 14.78
C SER A 681 35.10 8.33 14.55
N ARG A 682 34.89 7.57 15.62
CA ARG A 682 34.02 6.39 15.70
C ARG A 682 33.66 6.17 17.18
N PRO A 683 32.38 6.06 17.56
CA PRO A 683 31.98 5.52 18.84
C PRO A 683 31.56 4.05 18.70
N ASP A 684 32.20 3.18 19.47
CA ASP A 684 31.53 1.99 20.02
C ASP A 684 30.68 2.45 21.21
N SER A 685 29.61 1.72 21.53
CA SER A 685 28.85 1.92 22.77
C SER A 685 28.25 0.61 23.25
N ALA A 686 28.86 0.05 24.29
CA ALA A 686 28.28 -1.03 25.08
C ALA A 686 28.52 -0.75 26.57
N MET A 687 27.41 -0.43 27.25
CA MET A 687 27.16 -0.53 28.70
C MET A 687 27.89 0.44 29.67
N SER A 688 27.04 1.21 30.35
CA SER A 688 27.14 1.60 31.77
C SER A 688 28.37 2.39 32.25
N ASP A 689 28.27 3.73 32.21
CA ASP A 689 27.99 4.53 33.42
C ASP A 689 27.82 6.01 33.03
N SER A 690 26.78 6.70 33.54
CA SER A 690 26.55 8.13 33.25
C SER A 690 25.77 8.86 34.34
N ALA A 691 26.26 8.80 35.57
CA ALA A 691 25.96 9.85 36.54
C ALA A 691 26.73 11.13 36.18
N SER A 692 26.06 12.13 35.56
CA SER A 692 26.10 13.55 36.01
C SER A 692 25.47 14.57 35.04
N ARG A 693 24.32 15.11 35.47
CA ARG A 693 23.95 16.54 35.41
C ARG A 693 23.62 17.19 34.05
N SER A 694 22.34 17.13 33.69
CA SER A 694 21.52 18.35 33.77
C SER A 694 20.49 18.16 34.87
N GLY A 695 20.26 19.18 35.70
CA GLY A 695 19.54 19.05 36.97
C GLY A 695 18.02 19.03 36.84
N GLY A 696 17.46 17.97 36.26
CA GLY A 696 16.16 17.47 36.69
C GLY A 696 16.34 16.64 37.96
N GLU A 697 15.38 16.69 38.88
CA GLU A 697 15.31 15.69 39.95
C GLU A 697 14.89 14.36 39.31
N ASP A 698 15.53 13.24 39.69
CA ASP A 698 15.14 11.92 39.18
C ASP A 698 13.75 11.59 39.75
N VAL A 699 12.76 11.73 38.86
CA VAL A 699 11.33 11.63 39.09
C VAL A 699 10.86 10.30 38.52
N CYS A 700 10.11 9.52 39.31
CA CYS A 700 9.64 8.22 38.89
C CYS A 700 8.62 8.34 37.73
N GLU A 701 8.97 7.80 36.56
CA GLU A 701 8.18 7.87 35.31
C GLU A 701 6.74 7.31 35.40
N ILE A 702 6.39 6.62 36.49
CA ILE A 702 5.05 6.05 36.71
C ILE A 702 4.16 6.96 37.59
N CYS A 703 4.73 7.78 38.46
CA CYS A 703 3.95 8.57 39.44
C CYS A 703 4.37 10.03 39.59
N ASP A 704 5.31 10.48 38.76
CA ASP A 704 5.88 11.84 38.72
C ASP A 704 6.32 12.41 40.08
N LYS A 705 6.79 11.55 40.99
CA LYS A 705 7.38 11.96 42.28
C LYS A 705 8.90 11.79 42.29
N PRO A 706 9.67 12.79 42.77
CA PRO A 706 11.12 12.66 42.92
C PRO A 706 11.49 11.71 44.07
N GLY A 707 12.67 11.10 43.97
CA GLY A 707 13.30 10.37 45.07
C GLY A 707 13.04 8.86 45.12
N HIS A 708 12.46 8.27 44.07
CA HIS A 708 12.47 6.82 43.85
C HIS A 708 12.49 6.50 42.35
N ASP A 709 13.03 5.33 42.01
CA ASP A 709 13.10 4.80 40.64
C ASP A 709 11.89 3.88 40.35
N ILE A 710 11.62 3.58 39.08
CA ILE A 710 10.50 2.77 38.57
C ILE A 710 10.34 1.44 39.34
N PHE A 711 11.43 0.71 39.59
CA PHE A 711 11.45 -0.56 40.34
C PHE A 711 11.22 -0.41 41.86
N THR A 712 11.18 0.83 42.34
CA THR A 712 10.90 1.18 43.73
C THR A 712 9.58 1.93 43.92
N CYS A 713 8.87 2.25 42.85
CA CYS A 713 7.55 2.88 42.90
C CYS A 713 6.56 2.01 43.68
N ASP A 714 5.94 2.59 44.71
CA ASP A 714 4.98 1.86 45.53
C ASP A 714 3.73 1.45 44.74
N LEU A 715 3.39 2.17 43.65
CA LEU A 715 2.31 1.78 42.72
C LEU A 715 2.59 0.47 41.98
N LEU A 716 3.85 0.09 41.75
CA LEU A 716 4.21 -1.21 41.16
C LEU A 716 4.40 -2.32 42.21
N LYS A 717 4.20 -2.04 43.49
CA LYS A 717 4.40 -3.01 44.59
C LYS A 717 3.10 -3.52 45.22
N GLU A 718 1.94 -3.19 44.65
CA GLU A 718 0.63 -3.57 45.22
C GLU A 718 0.34 -5.08 45.15
N ASP A 719 1.08 -5.87 44.37
CA ASP A 719 0.99 -7.35 44.33
C ASP A 719 1.54 -8.07 45.58
N ARG A 720 1.77 -7.35 46.69
CA ARG A 720 2.26 -7.95 47.95
C ARG A 720 1.12 -8.13 48.95
N PRO A 721 0.84 -9.35 49.45
CA PRO A 721 -0.31 -9.62 50.30
C PRO A 721 -0.28 -8.75 51.57
N LEU A 722 -1.32 -7.94 51.73
CA LEU A 722 -1.38 -6.84 52.69
C LEU A 722 -1.29 -7.34 54.14
N SER A 723 -0.28 -6.87 54.86
CA SER A 723 -0.21 -6.99 56.32
C SER A 723 -1.28 -6.12 56.95
N VAL A 724 -2.10 -6.71 57.81
CA VAL A 724 -3.24 -6.07 58.49
C VAL A 724 -2.79 -4.83 59.28
N GLY A 725 -3.27 -3.63 58.89
CA GLY A 725 -3.04 -2.41 59.65
C GLY A 725 -3.57 -1.12 59.03
N SER A 726 -4.72 -0.63 59.52
CA SER A 726 -5.24 0.74 59.34
C SER A 726 -5.67 1.18 57.92
N ALA A 727 -6.92 0.88 57.55
CA ALA A 727 -7.61 1.51 56.42
C ALA A 727 -9.14 1.56 56.64
N SER A 728 -9.65 2.53 57.40
CA SER A 728 -11.11 2.75 57.58
C SER A 728 -11.71 3.86 56.71
N ASP A 729 -10.87 4.78 56.20
CA ASP A 729 -11.35 6.05 55.65
C ASP A 729 -11.28 6.16 54.11
N PHE A 730 -10.52 5.29 53.43
CA PHE A 730 -10.40 5.31 51.96
C PHE A 730 -11.48 4.48 51.22
N LEU A 731 -12.03 3.44 51.86
CA LEU A 731 -13.01 2.54 51.23
C LEU A 731 -14.41 3.17 50.97
N LYS A 732 -14.68 4.37 51.49
CA LYS A 732 -15.96 5.06 51.27
C LYS A 732 -16.02 5.91 50.00
N LYS A 733 -14.89 6.19 49.34
CA LYS A 733 -14.89 7.07 48.16
C LYS A 733 -15.15 6.32 46.85
N SER A 734 -14.55 5.14 46.67
CA SER A 734 -14.78 4.29 45.48
C SER A 734 -16.24 3.83 45.35
N ALA A 735 -16.89 3.49 46.47
CA ALA A 735 -18.27 2.98 46.47
C ALA A 735 -19.35 4.05 46.21
N ILE A 736 -18.96 5.31 45.96
CA ILE A 736 -19.88 6.39 45.56
C ILE A 736 -19.78 6.62 44.05
N ASP A 737 -18.56 6.62 43.48
CA ASP A 737 -18.34 6.80 42.04
C ASP A 737 -18.87 5.62 41.20
N ASP A 738 -18.97 4.41 41.77
CA ASP A 738 -19.60 3.22 41.13
C ASP A 738 -21.15 3.23 41.15
N LEU A 739 -21.80 4.25 41.74
CA LEU A 739 -23.26 4.36 41.73
C LEU A 739 -23.74 5.09 40.47
N PHE A 740 -24.33 4.34 39.55
CA PHE A 740 -24.93 4.86 38.31
C PHE A 740 -26.41 5.25 38.51
N CYS A 741 -26.81 6.37 37.91
CA CYS A 741 -28.17 6.87 37.96
C CYS A 741 -28.93 6.63 36.64
N GLU A 742 -29.94 5.78 36.66
CA GLU A 742 -30.76 5.47 35.49
C GLU A 742 -31.59 6.66 34.96
N ASP A 743 -31.92 7.65 35.81
CA ASP A 743 -32.76 8.79 35.43
C ASP A 743 -31.99 9.89 34.63
N CYS A 744 -30.66 9.95 34.76
CA CYS A 744 -29.85 11.00 34.11
C CYS A 744 -28.50 10.52 33.54
N GLU A 745 -28.24 9.22 33.56
CA GLU A 745 -27.03 8.56 33.03
C GLU A 745 -25.68 9.04 33.63
N GLU A 746 -25.71 9.75 34.76
CA GLU A 746 -24.52 10.21 35.48
C GLU A 746 -24.15 9.29 36.65
N HIS A 747 -22.86 9.25 36.97
CA HIS A 747 -22.30 8.50 38.10
C HIS A 747 -22.26 9.36 39.37
N GLY A 748 -22.14 8.72 40.54
CA GLY A 748 -22.02 9.38 41.85
C GLY A 748 -23.31 9.42 42.68
N HIS A 749 -24.44 8.92 42.15
CA HIS A 749 -25.73 8.88 42.84
C HIS A 749 -26.66 7.82 42.23
N THR A 750 -27.77 7.52 42.91
CA THR A 750 -28.83 6.62 42.42
C THR A 750 -30.07 7.42 42.00
N ALA A 751 -30.94 6.82 41.17
CA ALA A 751 -32.21 7.42 40.70
C ALA A 751 -33.01 8.14 41.81
N ALA A 752 -33.18 7.50 42.97
CA ALA A 752 -33.88 8.07 44.13
C ALA A 752 -33.28 9.38 44.69
N ASN A 753 -32.04 9.71 44.35
CA ASN A 753 -31.32 10.94 44.72
C ASN A 753 -30.94 11.79 43.49
N CYS A 754 -31.52 11.52 42.32
CA CYS A 754 -31.18 12.27 41.10
C CYS A 754 -31.58 13.74 41.23
N PRO A 755 -30.63 14.70 41.07
CA PRO A 755 -30.96 16.13 41.14
C PRO A 755 -31.87 16.58 40.00
N HIS A 756 -31.96 15.80 38.91
CA HIS A 756 -32.81 16.05 37.75
C HIS A 756 -34.17 15.33 37.80
N SER A 757 -34.43 14.45 38.79
CA SER A 757 -35.71 13.73 38.93
C SER A 757 -36.94 14.63 39.08
N LEU A 758 -36.75 15.91 39.45
CA LEU A 758 -37.81 16.90 39.58
C LEU A 758 -38.10 17.70 38.28
N ASP A 759 -37.24 17.62 37.26
CA ASP A 759 -37.41 18.33 35.98
C ASP A 759 -38.18 17.49 34.92
N VAL A 760 -38.59 16.26 35.25
CA VAL A 760 -39.24 15.30 34.33
C VAL A 760 -40.79 15.27 34.48
N PHE A 761 -41.39 16.27 35.15
CA PHE A 761 -42.84 16.39 35.37
C PHE A 761 -43.43 17.77 34.99
#